data_AF-M9WGV0-F1
#
_entry.id   AF-M9WGV0-F1
#
_cell.length_a   1.000
_cell.length_b   1.000
_cell.length_c   1.000
_cell.angle_alpha   90.00
_cell.angle_beta   90.00
_cell.angle_gamma   90.00
#
_symmetry.space_group_name_H-M   'P 1'
#
loop_
_entity.id
_entity.type
_entity.pdbx_description
1 polymer ?
#
loop_
_entity_poly.entity_id
_entity_poly.type
_entity_poly.pdbx_seq_one_letter_code
_entity_poly.pdbx_strand_id
1 'polypeptide(L)'
;MHKKTNSNEDQVQLNEIDKKQNDSDNQQSNEENKLSSHNKNKTLKIIGITGLITVLVAAATVTSVVKFCQPRPNNNSDPSPNPTPNVKPNPDADISPKPPTPEPGPSPSPKPDDSNINPTPNPQPTPTPQPSPDPRPDDKPDPQPTPRPEPKPDPQPEPSPAPVPVPPEPPVPPTPEPAPAPGPTPSPEPSPEPVPPTPTPPQPTPQPRPEPAPKPPVPEPQPTPDNNELRIKADIEYMKSIWNDHFKNKRSSIETFQDVEDNFKYVLKQVRPKIKELKIEFNNISDKNTKLDLKNNDYKLNVSYDNDLFNLDIGKVNDSTRPIILKVLKSDSNPSSNGKIFSISNWEETNNKKIDPQKTSYEVLQIGYSKVVVFLEPGKSGRDIQIMQMPGQVQDVPPTLPKEITLLKYVFSNSNINSKAIGIENWDTSNIKSMQSAFRMSLFNGDLSKWDTSKVTDMSYMFAFAENFNKPLSSWDTSKVTNMSYMFHKATNFNQPLNTWNTSKVTDMSKIFHGATNFNQALNTWDTSKVTNMSDMFAFAKNFNQPLNSWDTSKVSRMDYMFFGAKNFNQDISNWKTLNVTNMAKMFADTENFNQPLNTWNTSKVIDMRRMFENAKNFNQPLNSWDTSKVSIMESMFENATSFNQDISGWKVQENVKQWKNFDKNTSSNWKQDHKPRFVLNLNITRT
;
A
#
# COMPACT_ATOMS: atom_id res chain seq x y z
N MET A 1 51.16 -29.91 43.91
CA MET A 1 50.24 -30.98 44.38
C MET A 1 48.99 -30.35 44.94
N HIS A 2 47.87 -31.05 44.72
CA HIS A 2 46.47 -30.79 45.04
C HIS A 2 46.06 -29.97 46.30
N LYS A 3 44.98 -29.19 46.09
CA LYS A 3 43.63 -29.25 46.74
C LYS A 3 43.18 -28.07 47.62
N LYS A 4 42.02 -27.54 47.19
CA LYS A 4 40.82 -27.06 47.91
C LYS A 4 40.89 -25.82 48.82
N THR A 5 40.17 -24.78 48.38
CA THR A 5 39.43 -23.79 49.21
C THR A 5 38.11 -23.50 48.47
N ASN A 6 36.99 -24.13 48.84
CA ASN A 6 35.96 -23.71 49.82
C ASN A 6 35.23 -22.40 49.48
N SER A 7 34.06 -22.59 48.87
CA SER A 7 32.86 -21.75 48.82
C SER A 7 32.52 -21.17 50.19
N ASN A 8 32.40 -19.83 50.29
CA ASN A 8 31.65 -19.15 51.34
C ASN A 8 31.34 -17.66 51.04
N GLU A 9 31.32 -17.24 49.77
CA GLU A 9 30.93 -15.86 49.39
C GLU A 9 29.60 -15.75 48.63
N ASP A 10 29.05 -16.87 48.12
CA ASP A 10 27.79 -16.85 47.35
C ASP A 10 26.51 -17.07 48.19
N GLN A 11 26.62 -17.29 49.51
CA GLN A 11 25.44 -17.41 50.40
C GLN A 11 25.08 -16.13 51.18
N VAL A 12 25.92 -15.09 51.12
CA VAL A 12 25.61 -13.82 51.79
C VAL A 12 24.85 -12.85 50.88
N GLN A 13 24.98 -12.96 49.55
CA GLN A 13 24.23 -12.12 48.61
C GLN A 13 22.81 -12.59 48.29
N LEU A 14 22.46 -13.85 48.58
CA LEU A 14 21.10 -14.37 48.38
C LEU A 14 20.13 -14.02 49.52
N ASN A 15 20.63 -13.67 50.71
CA ASN A 15 19.79 -13.33 51.87
C ASN A 15 19.51 -11.82 52.05
N GLU A 16 20.15 -10.94 51.27
CA GLU A 16 19.86 -9.49 51.27
C GLU A 16 18.83 -9.07 50.20
N ILE A 17 18.54 -9.94 49.23
CA ILE A 17 17.54 -9.67 48.17
C ILE A 17 16.13 -10.08 48.66
N ASP A 18 16.00 -11.16 49.42
CA ASP A 18 14.71 -11.62 49.99
C ASP A 18 14.21 -10.76 51.17
N LYS A 19 15.07 -9.93 51.76
CA LYS A 19 14.70 -9.01 52.85
C LYS A 19 14.17 -7.66 52.36
N LYS A 20 14.52 -7.24 51.13
CA LYS A 20 14.01 -5.99 50.53
C LYS A 20 12.70 -6.18 49.76
N GLN A 21 12.35 -7.41 49.39
CA GLN A 21 11.06 -7.72 48.75
C GLN A 21 9.91 -7.75 49.78
N ASN A 22 10.16 -8.28 50.99
CA ASN A 22 9.13 -8.41 52.04
C ASN A 22 8.75 -7.10 52.77
N ASP A 23 9.61 -6.07 52.76
CA ASP A 23 9.28 -4.77 53.36
C ASP A 23 8.47 -3.86 52.39
N SER A 24 8.50 -4.15 51.08
CA SER A 24 7.69 -3.43 50.07
C SER A 24 6.23 -3.92 50.04
N ASP A 25 6.01 -5.23 50.23
CA ASP A 25 4.67 -5.82 50.21
C ASP A 25 3.85 -5.52 51.47
N ASN A 26 4.51 -5.14 52.58
CA ASN A 26 3.86 -4.84 53.86
C ASN A 26 3.51 -3.35 54.05
N GLN A 27 4.05 -2.46 53.20
CA GLN A 27 3.62 -1.05 53.14
C GLN A 27 2.43 -0.84 52.18
N GLN A 28 2.28 -1.70 51.17
CA GLN A 28 1.21 -1.59 50.18
C GLN A 28 -0.14 -2.16 50.69
N SER A 29 -0.11 -3.10 51.64
CA SER A 29 -1.32 -3.70 52.25
C SER A 29 -1.95 -2.86 53.38
N ASN A 30 -1.21 -1.89 53.93
CA ASN A 30 -1.69 -1.01 55.02
C ASN A 30 -2.28 0.33 54.55
N GLU A 31 -2.08 0.72 53.29
CA GLU A 31 -2.74 1.89 52.70
C GLU A 31 -4.08 1.55 52.02
N GLU A 32 -4.25 0.34 51.49
CA GLU A 32 -5.52 -0.09 50.86
C GLU A 32 -6.65 -0.33 51.89
N ASN A 33 -6.33 -0.62 53.15
CA ASN A 33 -7.33 -0.82 54.22
C ASN A 33 -7.78 0.47 54.93
N LYS A 34 -7.17 1.62 54.63
CA LYS A 34 -7.59 2.94 55.19
C LYS A 34 -8.46 3.77 54.24
N LEU A 35 -8.55 3.42 52.95
CA LEU A 35 -9.37 4.14 51.98
C LEU A 35 -10.79 3.57 51.77
N SER A 36 -11.12 2.41 52.36
CA SER A 36 -12.42 1.74 52.14
C SER A 36 -13.57 2.18 53.07
N SER A 37 -13.37 3.12 54.02
CA SER A 37 -14.41 3.47 55.02
C SER A 37 -14.96 4.90 54.96
N HIS A 38 -14.53 5.76 54.02
CA HIS A 38 -15.07 7.12 53.88
C HIS A 38 -15.13 7.55 52.41
N ASN A 39 -16.25 7.21 51.73
CA ASN A 39 -16.93 8.07 50.74
C ASN A 39 -17.98 7.26 49.94
N LYS A 40 -19.10 6.95 50.59
CA LYS A 40 -20.37 6.79 49.88
C LYS A 40 -21.00 8.18 49.73
N ASN A 41 -20.74 8.85 48.60
CA ASN A 41 -21.62 9.79 47.89
C ASN A 41 -20.84 10.76 46.97
N LYS A 42 -21.28 10.84 45.70
CA LYS A 42 -21.03 11.86 44.66
C LYS A 42 -19.72 11.79 43.82
N THR A 43 -19.89 11.28 42.59
CA THR A 43 -19.63 11.98 41.30
C THR A 43 -18.19 12.29 40.80
N LEU A 44 -17.86 11.64 39.66
CA LEU A 44 -16.98 12.01 38.52
C LEU A 44 -15.42 11.95 38.60
N LYS A 45 -14.86 11.24 37.60
CA LYS A 45 -13.58 11.47 36.84
C LYS A 45 -12.29 11.40 37.68
N ILE A 46 -11.22 10.65 37.39
CA ILE A 46 -10.36 10.42 36.20
C ILE A 46 -9.48 9.18 36.60
N ILE A 47 -9.15 8.13 35.84
CA ILE A 47 -8.09 7.94 34.80
C ILE A 47 -8.16 6.43 34.44
N GLY A 48 -8.02 6.08 33.16
CA GLY A 48 -7.81 4.71 32.73
C GLY A 48 -6.93 4.65 31.49
N ILE A 49 -5.63 4.95 31.65
CA ILE A 49 -4.58 4.57 30.69
C ILE A 49 -3.84 3.39 31.33
N THR A 50 -3.91 2.22 30.69
CA THR A 50 -2.86 1.23 30.38
C THR A 50 -3.38 -0.21 30.50
N GLY A 51 -3.41 -0.94 29.38
CA GLY A 51 -3.29 -2.41 29.36
C GLY A 51 -4.56 -3.25 29.13
N LEU A 52 -4.45 -4.13 28.12
CA LEU A 52 -5.19 -5.39 27.90
C LEU A 52 -6.65 -5.33 27.36
N ILE A 53 -6.80 -5.75 26.10
CA ILE A 53 -7.81 -6.77 25.77
C ILE A 53 -7.12 -7.92 25.03
N THR A 54 -6.99 -9.03 25.75
CA THR A 54 -6.86 -10.39 25.23
C THR A 54 -8.28 -10.91 24.95
N VAL A 55 -8.45 -11.52 23.76
CA VAL A 55 -9.38 -12.60 23.38
C VAL A 55 -10.73 -12.70 24.12
N LEU A 56 -11.81 -12.44 23.39
CA LEU A 56 -13.09 -13.16 23.56
C LEU A 56 -13.43 -13.85 22.25
N VAL A 57 -13.35 -15.18 22.29
CA VAL A 57 -14.00 -16.08 21.35
C VAL A 57 -15.51 -15.92 21.53
N ALA A 58 -16.21 -15.53 20.49
CA ALA A 58 -17.63 -15.82 20.34
C ALA A 58 -17.81 -16.56 19.02
N ALA A 59 -18.13 -17.85 19.14
CA ALA A 59 -18.58 -18.67 18.04
C ALA A 59 -19.89 -18.09 17.49
N ALA A 60 -19.87 -17.65 16.24
CA ALA A 60 -21.06 -17.54 15.42
C ALA A 60 -20.83 -18.44 14.20
N THR A 61 -21.63 -19.49 14.10
CA THR A 61 -21.68 -20.44 13.01
C THR A 61 -21.90 -19.72 11.68
N VAL A 62 -20.88 -19.71 10.81
CA VAL A 62 -21.06 -19.40 9.40
C VAL A 62 -21.39 -20.71 8.71
N THR A 63 -22.68 -20.94 8.50
CA THR A 63 -23.16 -21.98 7.58
C THR A 63 -22.72 -21.59 6.17
N SER A 64 -21.92 -22.46 5.58
CA SER A 64 -21.53 -22.46 4.18
C SER A 64 -22.72 -22.25 3.23
N VAL A 65 -22.60 -21.32 2.28
CA VAL A 65 -23.00 -21.59 0.89
C VAL A 65 -21.94 -21.02 -0.04
N VAL A 66 -20.97 -21.88 -0.35
CA VAL A 66 -20.17 -21.80 -1.56
C VAL A 66 -21.12 -22.14 -2.71
N LYS A 67 -21.46 -21.18 -3.58
CA LYS A 67 -22.07 -21.49 -4.88
C LYS A 67 -21.00 -21.45 -5.96
N PHE A 68 -20.52 -22.64 -6.29
CA PHE A 68 -19.80 -22.95 -7.53
C PHE A 68 -20.61 -22.48 -8.74
N CYS A 69 -20.00 -21.66 -9.60
CA CYS A 69 -20.41 -21.55 -10.99
C CYS A 69 -19.54 -22.52 -11.81
N GLN A 70 -20.15 -23.51 -12.46
CA GLN A 70 -19.98 -23.83 -13.89
C GLN A 70 -21.19 -24.67 -14.37
N PRO A 71 -21.37 -24.96 -15.69
CA PRO A 71 -22.53 -24.50 -16.47
C PRO A 71 -23.47 -25.69 -16.78
N ARG A 72 -24.73 -25.47 -17.17
CA ARG A 72 -25.62 -26.52 -17.71
C ARG A 72 -26.87 -25.92 -18.39
N PRO A 73 -27.65 -26.70 -19.17
CA PRO A 73 -27.93 -26.44 -20.59
C PRO A 73 -29.40 -26.09 -20.90
N ASN A 74 -29.68 -25.82 -22.18
CA ASN A 74 -31.01 -25.65 -22.81
C ASN A 74 -32.09 -26.66 -22.36
N ASN A 75 -33.34 -26.20 -22.14
CA ASN A 75 -34.52 -26.53 -22.98
C ASN A 75 -35.88 -26.01 -22.46
N ASN A 76 -36.73 -25.62 -23.43
CA ASN A 76 -38.20 -25.46 -23.50
C ASN A 76 -38.85 -24.16 -22.95
N SER A 77 -39.43 -23.21 -23.73
CA SER A 77 -40.64 -23.16 -24.62
C SER A 77 -41.95 -23.57 -23.91
N ASP A 78 -43.10 -22.88 -23.96
CA ASP A 78 -43.84 -22.02 -24.96
C ASP A 78 -45.00 -21.26 -24.21
N PRO A 79 -46.00 -20.48 -24.77
CA PRO A 79 -46.36 -20.14 -26.16
C PRO A 79 -46.76 -18.67 -26.54
N SER A 80 -46.60 -18.36 -27.85
CA SER A 80 -47.35 -17.56 -28.88
C SER A 80 -48.54 -16.60 -28.52
N PRO A 81 -49.00 -15.65 -29.42
CA PRO A 81 -48.93 -15.67 -30.91
C PRO A 81 -48.60 -14.35 -31.67
N ASN A 82 -48.47 -14.53 -32.99
CA ASN A 82 -48.10 -13.64 -34.11
C ASN A 82 -49.27 -12.74 -34.63
N PRO A 83 -49.05 -11.80 -35.60
CA PRO A 83 -49.18 -12.18 -37.02
C PRO A 83 -48.21 -11.49 -38.03
N THR A 84 -47.83 -12.28 -39.04
CA THR A 84 -47.22 -12.04 -40.40
C THR A 84 -48.13 -11.25 -41.37
N PRO A 85 -47.76 -10.86 -42.65
CA PRO A 85 -46.92 -11.53 -43.69
C PRO A 85 -46.02 -10.59 -44.54
N ASN A 86 -45.11 -10.98 -45.46
CA ASN A 86 -45.21 -11.74 -46.74
C ASN A 86 -43.78 -11.69 -47.38
N VAL A 87 -43.16 -12.69 -48.04
CA VAL A 87 -43.26 -13.11 -49.47
C VAL A 87 -42.33 -14.34 -49.72
N LYS A 88 -42.77 -15.25 -50.60
CA LYS A 88 -42.26 -16.57 -51.09
C LYS A 88 -41.07 -16.50 -52.14
N PRO A 89 -40.63 -17.59 -52.84
CA PRO A 89 -39.94 -18.84 -52.39
C PRO A 89 -38.83 -19.38 -53.36
N ASN A 90 -38.27 -20.57 -53.03
CA ASN A 90 -37.75 -21.67 -53.89
C ASN A 90 -36.22 -21.86 -54.14
N PRO A 91 -35.70 -23.08 -54.47
CA PRO A 91 -34.95 -23.94 -53.54
C PRO A 91 -33.73 -24.68 -54.19
N ASP A 92 -33.18 -25.65 -53.44
CA ASP A 92 -32.51 -26.91 -53.85
C ASP A 92 -31.00 -27.14 -53.62
N ALA A 93 -30.77 -28.38 -53.16
CA ALA A 93 -29.61 -29.29 -53.34
C ALA A 93 -28.39 -29.21 -52.39
N ASP A 94 -28.46 -30.03 -51.33
CA ASP A 94 -27.66 -31.25 -51.06
C ASP A 94 -26.14 -31.35 -51.42
N ILE A 95 -25.46 -32.15 -50.59
CA ILE A 95 -24.16 -32.86 -50.75
C ILE A 95 -22.90 -32.20 -50.13
N SER A 96 -22.44 -32.78 -49.01
CA SER A 96 -21.02 -32.81 -48.57
C SER A 96 -20.25 -33.90 -49.32
N PRO A 97 -18.91 -33.78 -49.51
CA PRO A 97 -17.99 -34.45 -48.57
C PRO A 97 -16.63 -33.73 -48.33
N LYS A 98 -15.97 -34.15 -47.24
CA LYS A 98 -14.58 -33.86 -46.80
C LYS A 98 -13.64 -35.01 -47.27
N PRO A 99 -12.28 -35.01 -47.11
CA PRO A 99 -11.17 -34.02 -47.17
C PRO A 99 -10.19 -34.30 -48.34
N PRO A 100 -9.06 -33.56 -48.46
CA PRO A 100 -7.78 -34.28 -48.61
C PRO A 100 -6.54 -33.65 -47.93
N THR A 101 -5.61 -34.52 -47.58
CA THR A 101 -4.13 -34.38 -47.49
C THR A 101 -3.60 -35.82 -47.64
N PRO A 102 -2.46 -36.12 -48.31
CA PRO A 102 -1.12 -35.56 -48.03
C PRO A 102 -0.18 -35.40 -49.26
N GLU A 103 0.98 -34.74 -49.10
CA GLU A 103 2.33 -35.25 -49.48
C GLU A 103 3.45 -34.18 -49.35
N PRO A 104 4.71 -34.57 -49.02
CA PRO A 104 5.84 -33.66 -48.84
C PRO A 104 6.82 -33.66 -50.05
N GLY A 105 7.39 -32.49 -50.37
CA GLY A 105 8.43 -32.28 -51.39
C GLY A 105 9.87 -32.19 -50.84
N PRO A 106 10.91 -32.21 -51.70
CA PRO A 106 12.08 -33.09 -51.52
C PRO A 106 13.44 -32.43 -51.19
N SER A 107 14.42 -33.29 -50.89
CA SER A 107 15.86 -33.03 -50.64
C SER A 107 16.65 -32.46 -51.82
N PRO A 108 17.83 -31.82 -51.59
CA PRO A 108 18.75 -31.37 -52.64
C PRO A 108 19.95 -32.31 -52.88
N SER A 109 20.60 -32.17 -54.03
CA SER A 109 21.91 -32.72 -54.45
C SER A 109 22.56 -31.72 -55.45
N PRO A 110 23.81 -31.89 -55.92
CA PRO A 110 25.11 -32.00 -55.23
C PRO A 110 26.20 -31.00 -55.77
N LYS A 111 27.43 -31.07 -55.22
CA LYS A 111 28.67 -30.26 -55.47
C LYS A 111 29.32 -30.44 -56.88
N PRO A 112 30.34 -29.62 -57.26
CA PRO A 112 31.79 -30.01 -57.14
C PRO A 112 32.70 -28.79 -56.76
N ASP A 113 34.02 -28.79 -56.54
CA ASP A 113 35.15 -29.72 -56.70
C ASP A 113 36.36 -29.24 -55.84
N ASP A 114 37.46 -30.01 -55.90
CA ASP A 114 38.89 -29.70 -55.66
C ASP A 114 39.65 -30.43 -54.52
N SER A 115 40.14 -31.61 -54.92
CA SER A 115 41.56 -32.01 -54.97
C SER A 115 42.34 -32.41 -53.68
N ASN A 116 42.63 -33.72 -53.64
CA ASN A 116 43.89 -34.42 -53.33
C ASN A 116 44.62 -34.21 -51.98
N ILE A 117 44.73 -35.31 -51.20
CA ILE A 117 45.97 -36.05 -50.84
C ILE A 117 45.58 -37.37 -50.13
N ASN A 118 46.31 -38.45 -50.41
CA ASN A 118 46.17 -39.84 -49.90
C ASN A 118 47.51 -40.28 -49.26
N PRO A 119 47.68 -41.46 -48.63
CA PRO A 119 47.05 -42.07 -47.44
C PRO A 119 48.02 -42.29 -46.23
N THR A 120 47.43 -42.78 -45.13
CA THR A 120 47.90 -43.50 -43.92
C THR A 120 49.15 -44.43 -44.05
N PRO A 121 49.88 -44.85 -42.97
CA PRO A 121 49.31 -45.52 -41.78
C PRO A 121 49.98 -45.32 -40.39
N ASN A 122 49.22 -45.72 -39.36
CA ASN A 122 49.57 -45.84 -37.93
C ASN A 122 50.50 -47.07 -37.68
N PRO A 123 51.34 -47.10 -36.61
CA PRO A 123 50.91 -47.81 -35.39
C PRO A 123 51.42 -47.26 -34.03
N GLN A 124 50.52 -47.23 -33.02
CA GLN A 124 50.60 -47.62 -31.58
C GLN A 124 51.98 -47.78 -30.83
N PRO A 125 52.04 -47.75 -29.46
CA PRO A 125 51.68 -46.71 -28.48
C PRO A 125 52.71 -46.53 -27.29
N THR A 126 52.35 -45.65 -26.32
CA THR A 126 52.77 -45.56 -24.88
C THR A 126 54.19 -45.06 -24.49
N PRO A 127 54.45 -44.61 -23.23
CA PRO A 127 53.55 -44.22 -22.12
C PRO A 127 53.87 -42.88 -21.40
N THR A 128 52.90 -42.46 -20.58
CA THR A 128 52.92 -41.46 -19.49
C THR A 128 53.96 -41.74 -18.39
N PRO A 129 54.47 -40.73 -17.67
CA PRO A 129 55.07 -40.92 -16.35
C PRO A 129 54.15 -40.41 -15.22
N GLN A 130 53.99 -41.25 -14.19
CA GLN A 130 53.45 -40.90 -12.85
C GLN A 130 54.60 -40.83 -11.82
N PRO A 131 54.34 -40.24 -10.62
CA PRO A 131 55.34 -39.54 -9.81
C PRO A 131 56.07 -40.44 -8.79
N SER A 132 57.09 -39.90 -8.13
CA SER A 132 57.75 -40.52 -6.99
C SER A 132 57.82 -39.55 -5.78
N PRO A 133 57.95 -40.08 -4.55
CA PRO A 133 57.41 -39.48 -3.33
C PRO A 133 58.45 -38.74 -2.45
N ASP A 134 57.92 -37.96 -1.50
CA ASP A 134 58.62 -37.23 -0.43
C ASP A 134 59.61 -38.06 0.40
N PRO A 135 60.61 -37.38 1.00
CA PRO A 135 60.72 -37.43 2.46
C PRO A 135 61.03 -36.07 3.13
N ARG A 136 60.45 -35.85 4.32
CA ARG A 136 60.89 -34.93 5.41
C ARG A 136 61.67 -35.76 6.46
N PRO A 137 62.41 -35.22 7.48
CA PRO A 137 62.28 -33.88 8.09
C PRO A 137 63.59 -33.16 8.56
N ASP A 138 63.40 -31.94 9.09
CA ASP A 138 64.21 -31.18 10.06
C ASP A 138 65.57 -30.56 9.67
N ASP A 139 65.57 -29.23 9.40
CA ASP A 139 66.38 -28.25 10.16
C ASP A 139 65.95 -26.79 9.87
N LYS A 140 65.88 -25.98 10.94
CA LYS A 140 65.51 -24.54 10.97
C LYS A 140 66.65 -23.65 10.40
N PRO A 141 66.36 -22.45 9.85
CA PRO A 141 66.22 -21.23 10.68
C PRO A 141 65.13 -20.23 10.22
N ASP A 142 64.68 -19.39 11.17
CA ASP A 142 63.75 -18.26 10.98
C ASP A 142 64.16 -17.29 9.86
N PRO A 143 63.22 -16.81 9.04
CA PRO A 143 63.41 -15.60 8.24
C PRO A 143 62.82 -14.37 8.93
N GLN A 144 63.65 -13.32 8.97
CA GLN A 144 63.36 -11.95 9.41
C GLN A 144 62.07 -11.33 8.81
N PRO A 145 61.49 -10.32 9.47
CA PRO A 145 60.28 -9.66 9.00
C PRO A 145 60.53 -8.89 7.69
N THR A 146 59.72 -9.20 6.68
CA THR A 146 59.70 -8.50 5.38
C THR A 146 59.19 -7.05 5.51
N PRO A 147 59.68 -6.10 4.69
CA PRO A 147 59.25 -4.71 4.75
C PRO A 147 57.78 -4.52 4.32
N ARG A 148 57.13 -3.52 4.94
CA ARG A 148 55.80 -3.01 4.62
C ARG A 148 55.69 -2.64 3.13
N PRO A 149 54.60 -2.96 2.41
CA PRO A 149 54.41 -2.48 1.05
C PRO A 149 54.18 -0.97 1.06
N GLU A 150 54.90 -0.24 0.21
CA GLU A 150 54.61 1.16 -0.10
C GLU A 150 53.22 1.31 -0.76
N PRO A 151 52.53 2.44 -0.54
CA PRO A 151 51.23 2.69 -1.14
C PRO A 151 51.36 2.82 -2.66
N LYS A 152 50.50 2.12 -3.40
CA LYS A 152 50.34 2.29 -4.85
C LYS A 152 50.00 3.77 -5.16
N PRO A 153 50.53 4.36 -6.24
CA PRO A 153 50.09 5.68 -6.69
C PRO A 153 48.61 5.63 -7.08
N ASP A 154 47.88 6.71 -6.76
CA ASP A 154 46.50 6.91 -7.19
C ASP A 154 46.36 6.74 -8.72
N PRO A 155 45.29 6.08 -9.20
CA PRO A 155 45.05 5.98 -10.63
C PRO A 155 44.81 7.38 -11.21
N GLN A 156 45.60 7.76 -12.21
CA GLN A 156 45.34 8.94 -13.03
C GLN A 156 43.93 8.85 -13.64
N PRO A 157 43.21 9.98 -13.76
CA PRO A 157 41.91 10.02 -14.40
C PRO A 157 42.04 9.61 -15.87
N GLU A 158 41.20 8.67 -16.30
CA GLU A 158 41.07 8.27 -17.69
C GLU A 158 40.74 9.48 -18.57
N PRO A 159 41.30 9.59 -19.79
CA PRO A 159 40.90 10.62 -20.73
C PRO A 159 39.43 10.43 -21.10
N SER A 160 38.68 11.54 -21.10
CA SER A 160 37.25 11.55 -21.43
C SER A 160 36.97 10.82 -22.75
N PRO A 161 35.92 9.96 -22.81
CA PRO A 161 35.57 9.30 -24.06
C PRO A 161 35.19 10.34 -25.11
N ALA A 162 35.71 10.17 -26.33
CA ALA A 162 35.30 10.94 -27.49
C ALA A 162 33.77 10.86 -27.68
N PRO A 163 33.11 11.93 -28.15
CA PRO A 163 31.67 11.93 -28.32
C PRO A 163 31.27 10.86 -29.33
N VAL A 164 30.38 9.97 -28.89
CA VAL A 164 29.70 9.00 -29.76
C VAL A 164 28.87 9.78 -30.79
N PRO A 165 28.94 9.46 -32.09
CA PRO A 165 28.09 10.12 -33.08
C PRO A 165 26.62 9.88 -32.75
N VAL A 166 25.88 10.97 -32.62
CA VAL A 166 24.43 10.99 -32.36
C VAL A 166 23.74 10.24 -33.51
N PRO A 167 22.88 9.24 -33.25
CA PRO A 167 22.03 8.64 -34.27
C PRO A 167 21.16 9.73 -34.91
N PRO A 168 20.89 9.70 -36.24
CA PRO A 168 19.99 10.67 -36.85
C PRO A 168 18.64 10.63 -36.13
N GLU A 169 18.11 11.80 -35.79
CA GLU A 169 16.81 11.94 -35.15
C GLU A 169 15.74 11.14 -35.91
N PRO A 170 14.86 10.39 -35.22
CA PRO A 170 13.68 9.85 -35.85
C PRO A 170 12.87 11.01 -36.46
N PRO A 171 12.25 10.83 -37.64
CA PRO A 171 11.50 11.90 -38.29
C PRO A 171 10.45 12.45 -37.32
N VAL A 172 10.45 13.78 -37.21
CA VAL A 172 9.48 14.55 -36.41
C VAL A 172 8.06 14.07 -36.78
N PRO A 173 7.26 13.59 -35.83
CA PRO A 173 5.86 13.28 -36.11
C PRO A 173 5.18 14.57 -36.61
N PRO A 174 4.29 14.51 -37.62
CA PRO A 174 3.63 15.71 -38.11
C PRO A 174 2.95 16.42 -36.93
N THR A 175 3.19 17.72 -36.83
CA THR A 175 2.55 18.62 -35.88
C THR A 175 1.05 18.34 -35.87
N PRO A 176 0.41 18.10 -34.71
CA PRO A 176 -1.04 18.10 -34.66
C PRO A 176 -1.51 19.48 -35.10
N GLU A 177 -2.30 19.49 -36.16
CA GLU A 177 -3.00 20.66 -36.66
C GLU A 177 -3.71 21.36 -35.49
N PRO A 178 -3.61 22.70 -35.35
CA PRO A 178 -4.31 23.40 -34.29
C PRO A 178 -5.81 23.15 -34.46
N ALA A 179 -6.47 22.73 -33.39
CA ALA A 179 -7.92 22.68 -33.33
C ALA A 179 -8.47 24.05 -33.79
N PRO A 180 -9.53 24.09 -34.62
CA PRO A 180 -10.09 25.34 -35.09
C PRO A 180 -10.56 26.17 -33.89
N ALA A 181 -10.27 27.47 -33.94
CA ALA A 181 -10.68 28.44 -32.93
C ALA A 181 -12.20 28.31 -32.63
N PRO A 182 -12.63 28.51 -31.37
CA PRO A 182 -14.05 28.65 -31.08
C PRO A 182 -14.61 29.80 -31.91
N GLY A 183 -15.65 29.52 -32.70
CA GLY A 183 -16.35 30.52 -33.49
C GLY A 183 -16.89 31.66 -32.61
N PRO A 184 -17.12 32.85 -33.19
CA PRO A 184 -17.59 34.01 -32.44
C PRO A 184 -18.96 33.71 -31.83
N THR A 185 -19.06 33.87 -30.51
CA THR A 185 -20.35 34.06 -29.82
C THR A 185 -21.07 35.25 -30.44
N PRO A 186 -22.38 35.16 -30.74
CA PRO A 186 -23.13 36.28 -31.28
C PRO A 186 -23.27 37.38 -30.23
N SER A 187 -22.85 38.59 -30.58
CA SER A 187 -23.26 39.83 -29.89
C SER A 187 -24.78 40.01 -30.03
N PRO A 188 -25.45 40.59 -29.01
CA PRO A 188 -26.89 40.84 -29.05
C PRO A 188 -27.23 41.89 -30.12
N GLU A 189 -28.24 41.58 -30.93
CA GLU A 189 -28.85 42.49 -31.90
C GLU A 189 -29.43 43.76 -31.22
N PRO A 190 -29.40 44.91 -31.92
CA PRO A 190 -29.92 46.17 -31.41
C PRO A 190 -31.46 46.20 -31.46
N SER A 191 -32.07 46.77 -30.43
CA SER A 191 -33.51 47.09 -30.41
C SER A 191 -33.85 48.10 -31.53
N PRO A 192 -34.91 47.87 -32.32
CA PRO A 192 -35.37 48.84 -33.30
C PRO A 192 -36.22 49.94 -32.65
N GLU A 193 -35.92 51.19 -33.05
CA GLU A 193 -36.70 52.40 -32.82
C GLU A 193 -38.14 52.30 -33.39
N PRO A 194 -39.11 53.05 -32.83
CA PRO A 194 -40.52 52.92 -33.15
C PRO A 194 -40.91 53.55 -34.50
N VAL A 195 -41.79 52.84 -35.23
CA VAL A 195 -42.42 53.26 -36.50
C VAL A 195 -43.65 54.16 -36.22
N PRO A 196 -43.91 55.21 -37.02
CA PRO A 196 -44.95 56.21 -36.77
C PRO A 196 -46.38 55.72 -37.09
N PRO A 197 -47.43 56.34 -36.52
CA PRO A 197 -48.82 56.00 -36.81
C PRO A 197 -49.38 56.79 -38.02
N THR A 198 -50.20 56.11 -38.83
CA THR A 198 -51.05 56.68 -39.91
C THR A 198 -52.51 56.85 -39.45
N PRO A 199 -53.36 57.63 -40.17
CA PRO A 199 -54.33 58.55 -39.58
C PRO A 199 -55.79 58.03 -39.42
N THR A 200 -56.56 58.83 -38.67
CA THR A 200 -57.92 58.69 -38.12
C THR A 200 -59.08 58.76 -39.14
N PRO A 201 -60.33 58.40 -38.74
CA PRO A 201 -61.47 59.36 -38.79
C PRO A 201 -62.50 59.18 -37.60
N PRO A 202 -63.58 59.99 -37.42
CA PRO A 202 -63.62 61.10 -36.44
C PRO A 202 -64.78 61.11 -35.37
N GLN A 203 -64.55 61.86 -34.27
CA GLN A 203 -65.46 62.60 -33.32
C GLN A 203 -66.64 61.90 -32.57
N PRO A 204 -67.25 62.47 -31.47
CA PRO A 204 -67.15 63.82 -30.89
C PRO A 204 -66.91 63.95 -29.35
N THR A 205 -66.66 65.20 -28.93
CA THR A 205 -66.37 65.79 -27.59
C THR A 205 -67.47 65.68 -26.51
N PRO A 206 -67.07 65.73 -25.22
CA PRO A 206 -67.66 66.71 -24.29
C PRO A 206 -66.66 67.44 -23.35
N GLN A 207 -67.13 68.55 -22.79
CA GLN A 207 -66.48 69.62 -22.01
C GLN A 207 -66.40 69.35 -20.46
N PRO A 208 -65.83 70.25 -19.59
CA PRO A 208 -64.89 69.93 -18.49
C PRO A 208 -65.47 69.88 -17.06
N ARG A 209 -64.65 69.45 -16.07
CA ARG A 209 -64.89 69.64 -14.61
C ARG A 209 -63.56 69.87 -13.83
N PRO A 210 -63.51 70.72 -12.78
CA PRO A 210 -62.29 71.41 -12.34
C PRO A 210 -61.43 70.69 -11.27
N GLU A 211 -60.18 71.15 -11.16
CA GLU A 211 -59.11 70.71 -10.24
C GLU A 211 -59.41 70.88 -8.74
N PRO A 212 -58.82 70.04 -7.86
CA PRO A 212 -58.70 70.31 -6.43
C PRO A 212 -57.27 70.72 -6.00
N ALA A 213 -57.22 71.59 -4.98
CA ALA A 213 -56.07 72.30 -4.42
C ALA A 213 -55.00 71.43 -3.70
N PRO A 214 -53.76 71.92 -3.49
CA PRO A 214 -52.64 71.15 -2.95
C PRO A 214 -52.62 71.05 -1.42
N LYS A 215 -52.10 69.92 -0.88
CA LYS A 215 -51.85 69.67 0.55
C LYS A 215 -50.37 69.93 0.93
N PRO A 216 -50.09 70.29 2.21
CA PRO A 216 -48.76 70.70 2.69
C PRO A 216 -47.78 69.52 2.94
N PRO A 217 -46.46 69.77 3.03
CA PRO A 217 -45.43 68.73 3.05
C PRO A 217 -45.27 68.04 4.42
N VAL A 218 -44.97 66.74 4.36
CA VAL A 218 -44.64 65.85 5.48
C VAL A 218 -43.11 65.85 5.69
N PRO A 219 -42.59 65.81 6.94
CA PRO A 219 -41.14 65.84 7.20
C PRO A 219 -40.43 64.54 6.76
N GLU A 220 -39.20 64.69 6.27
CA GLU A 220 -38.37 63.59 5.76
C GLU A 220 -38.01 62.56 6.85
N PRO A 221 -38.01 61.25 6.53
CA PRO A 221 -37.59 60.20 7.44
C PRO A 221 -36.05 60.13 7.55
N GLN A 222 -35.56 59.87 8.76
CA GLN A 222 -34.15 59.65 9.09
C GLN A 222 -33.55 58.45 8.32
N PRO A 223 -32.25 58.47 7.96
CA PRO A 223 -31.63 57.43 7.15
C PRO A 223 -31.44 56.12 7.93
N THR A 224 -31.96 55.02 7.37
CA THR A 224 -31.71 53.64 7.80
C THR A 224 -30.30 53.18 7.40
N PRO A 225 -29.62 52.31 8.17
CA PRO A 225 -28.30 51.77 7.78
C PRO A 225 -28.37 51.08 6.42
N ASP A 226 -27.39 51.35 5.55
CA ASP A 226 -27.23 50.65 4.28
C ASP A 226 -27.13 49.14 4.53
N ASN A 227 -27.90 48.33 3.78
CA ASN A 227 -27.89 46.86 3.84
C ASN A 227 -26.46 46.28 3.76
N ASN A 228 -25.53 47.02 3.17
CA ASN A 228 -24.12 46.67 3.07
C ASN A 228 -23.40 46.65 4.45
N GLU A 229 -23.66 47.62 5.33
CA GLU A 229 -23.00 47.72 6.65
C GLU A 229 -23.43 46.59 7.59
N LEU A 230 -24.73 46.25 7.57
CA LEU A 230 -25.28 45.13 8.34
C LEU A 230 -24.69 43.78 7.88
N ARG A 231 -24.48 43.61 6.57
CA ARG A 231 -23.83 42.42 6.01
C ARG A 231 -22.39 42.30 6.49
N ILE A 232 -21.61 43.38 6.44
CA ILE A 232 -20.20 43.39 6.86
C ILE A 232 -20.07 43.01 8.34
N LYS A 233 -20.88 43.62 9.22
CA LYS A 233 -20.90 43.27 10.65
C LYS A 233 -21.22 41.78 10.88
N ALA A 234 -22.19 41.23 10.15
CA ALA A 234 -22.56 39.82 10.25
C ALA A 234 -21.46 38.86 9.72
N ASP A 235 -20.71 39.26 8.69
CA ASP A 235 -19.53 38.53 8.22
C ASP A 235 -18.42 38.54 9.28
N ILE A 236 -18.14 39.70 9.89
CA ILE A 236 -17.12 39.86 10.95
C ILE A 236 -17.43 38.98 12.16
N GLU A 237 -18.66 39.01 12.66
CA GLU A 237 -19.05 38.17 13.80
C GLU A 237 -18.95 36.68 13.48
N TYR A 238 -19.25 36.27 12.24
CA TYR A 238 -19.05 34.91 11.80
C TYR A 238 -17.57 34.51 11.73
N MET A 239 -16.70 35.38 11.21
CA MET A 239 -15.24 35.15 11.19
C MET A 239 -14.70 34.98 12.62
N LYS A 240 -15.15 35.83 13.56
CA LYS A 240 -14.81 35.70 14.99
C LYS A 240 -15.29 34.37 15.57
N SER A 241 -16.51 33.92 15.25
CA SER A 241 -17.03 32.63 15.70
C SER A 241 -16.16 31.48 15.19
N ILE A 242 -15.89 31.41 13.88
CA ILE A 242 -15.04 30.37 13.29
C ILE A 242 -13.66 30.35 13.95
N TRP A 243 -13.06 31.52 14.14
CA TRP A 243 -11.76 31.64 14.80
C TRP A 243 -11.80 31.12 16.24
N ASN A 244 -12.74 31.60 17.05
CA ASN A 244 -12.86 31.22 18.46
C ASN A 244 -13.18 29.73 18.63
N ASP A 245 -14.02 29.17 17.76
CA ASP A 245 -14.49 27.80 17.86
C ASP A 245 -13.45 26.78 17.37
N HIS A 246 -12.62 27.12 16.39
CA HIS A 246 -11.77 26.14 15.70
C HIS A 246 -10.27 26.46 15.68
N PHE A 247 -9.85 27.72 15.89
CA PHE A 247 -8.45 28.16 15.80
C PHE A 247 -7.88 28.57 17.15
N LYS A 248 -8.62 29.39 17.91
CA LYS A 248 -8.18 29.88 19.22
C LYS A 248 -7.89 28.74 20.18
N ASN A 249 -6.73 28.78 20.84
CA ASN A 249 -6.21 27.74 21.73
C ASN A 249 -5.95 26.36 21.06
N LYS A 250 -5.99 26.29 19.72
CA LYS A 250 -5.95 25.04 18.94
C LYS A 250 -4.88 25.05 17.84
N ARG A 251 -3.90 25.94 17.94
CA ARG A 251 -2.76 26.02 17.01
C ARG A 251 -1.55 25.27 17.54
N SER A 252 -0.66 24.94 16.63
CA SER A 252 0.54 24.16 16.90
C SER A 252 1.78 25.04 16.88
N SER A 253 2.71 24.80 17.80
CA SER A 253 4.01 25.50 17.85
C SER A 253 4.90 25.24 16.64
N ILE A 254 4.57 24.25 15.82
CA ILE A 254 5.34 23.95 14.60
C ILE A 254 4.83 24.70 13.37
N GLU A 255 3.65 25.32 13.45
CA GLU A 255 3.13 26.18 12.40
C GLU A 255 3.87 27.51 12.37
N THR A 256 3.90 28.13 11.20
CA THR A 256 4.29 29.52 11.00
C THR A 256 3.08 30.46 11.05
N PHE A 257 3.30 31.75 11.24
CA PHE A 257 2.21 32.73 11.13
C PHE A 257 1.56 32.73 9.74
N GLN A 258 2.35 32.49 8.69
CA GLN A 258 1.86 32.30 7.33
C GLN A 258 0.91 31.09 7.24
N ASP A 259 1.28 29.95 7.83
CA ASP A 259 0.41 28.77 7.86
C ASP A 259 -0.92 29.08 8.57
N VAL A 260 -0.90 29.85 9.66
CA VAL A 260 -2.12 30.24 10.38
C VAL A 260 -3.03 31.11 9.51
N GLU A 261 -2.46 32.10 8.82
CA GLU A 261 -3.19 32.97 7.90
C GLU A 261 -3.80 32.18 6.73
N ASP A 262 -3.00 31.34 6.06
CA ASP A 262 -3.43 30.60 4.89
C ASP A 262 -4.51 29.57 5.24
N ASN A 263 -4.34 28.85 6.36
CA ASN A 263 -5.35 27.91 6.82
C ASN A 263 -6.65 28.63 7.20
N PHE A 264 -6.60 29.78 7.87
CA PHE A 264 -7.81 30.51 8.23
C PHE A 264 -8.55 31.04 6.99
N LYS A 265 -7.83 31.65 6.04
CA LYS A 265 -8.39 32.08 4.76
C LYS A 265 -8.99 30.91 3.97
N TYR A 266 -8.31 29.77 3.93
CA TYR A 266 -8.82 28.56 3.27
C TYR A 266 -10.13 28.09 3.91
N VAL A 267 -10.18 27.96 5.23
CA VAL A 267 -11.41 27.56 5.94
C VAL A 267 -12.56 28.53 5.63
N LEU A 268 -12.34 29.84 5.74
CA LEU A 268 -13.36 30.85 5.43
C LEU A 268 -13.87 30.75 4.00
N LYS A 269 -12.98 30.55 3.03
CA LYS A 269 -13.33 30.38 1.61
C LYS A 269 -14.26 29.16 1.40
N GLN A 270 -14.03 28.05 2.09
CA GLN A 270 -14.85 26.83 1.93
C GLN A 270 -16.21 26.90 2.65
N VAL A 271 -16.28 27.62 3.76
CA VAL A 271 -17.50 27.66 4.60
C VAL A 271 -18.38 28.86 4.28
N ARG A 272 -17.80 29.95 3.79
CA ARG A 272 -18.54 31.18 3.43
C ARG A 272 -17.88 31.90 2.23
N PRO A 273 -18.00 31.37 1.00
CA PRO A 273 -17.33 31.88 -0.20
C PRO A 273 -17.63 33.34 -0.57
N LYS A 274 -18.70 33.92 0.00
CA LYS A 274 -19.08 35.34 -0.22
C LYS A 274 -18.18 36.32 0.53
N ILE A 275 -17.46 35.87 1.56
CA ILE A 275 -16.46 36.69 2.24
C ILE A 275 -15.31 36.90 1.25
N LYS A 276 -15.13 38.16 0.85
CA LYS A 276 -14.05 38.60 -0.05
C LYS A 276 -12.68 38.48 0.64
N GLU A 277 -11.63 38.76 -0.12
CA GLU A 277 -10.27 38.75 0.38
C GLU A 277 -10.09 39.71 1.57
N LEU A 278 -9.55 39.17 2.66
CA LEU A 278 -9.28 39.89 3.91
C LEU A 278 -7.77 39.99 4.14
N LYS A 279 -7.34 41.08 4.79
CA LYS A 279 -5.94 41.30 5.13
C LYS A 279 -5.71 40.91 6.59
N ILE A 280 -4.67 40.12 6.85
CA ILE A 280 -4.24 39.75 8.21
C ILE A 280 -2.84 40.31 8.46
N GLU A 281 -2.71 41.04 9.56
CA GLU A 281 -1.45 41.54 10.09
C GLU A 281 -1.24 41.01 11.51
N PHE A 282 -0.03 40.57 11.82
CA PHE A 282 0.31 40.03 13.13
C PHE A 282 1.07 41.10 13.91
N ASN A 283 0.65 41.36 15.15
CA ASN A 283 1.33 42.34 15.99
C ASN A 283 2.78 41.93 16.27
N ASN A 284 3.71 42.87 16.04
CA ASN A 284 5.14 42.72 16.33
C ASN A 284 5.83 41.54 15.61
N ILE A 285 5.28 41.05 14.49
CA ILE A 285 5.89 40.01 13.67
C ILE A 285 6.21 40.59 12.29
N SER A 286 7.50 40.69 11.97
CA SER A 286 7.97 41.14 10.65
C SER A 286 8.13 40.00 9.65
N ASP A 287 8.45 38.79 10.13
CA ASP A 287 8.62 37.59 9.29
C ASP A 287 7.53 36.56 9.57
N LYS A 288 6.61 36.40 8.61
CA LYS A 288 5.50 35.45 8.71
C LYS A 288 5.94 33.98 8.67
N ASN A 289 7.18 33.69 8.29
CA ASN A 289 7.75 32.34 8.35
C ASN A 289 8.24 31.95 9.74
N THR A 290 8.17 32.87 10.71
CA THR A 290 8.49 32.57 12.11
C THR A 290 7.46 31.58 12.67
N LYS A 291 7.94 30.55 13.38
CA LYS A 291 7.08 29.59 14.06
C LYS A 291 6.43 30.19 15.30
N LEU A 292 5.26 29.69 15.67
CA LEU A 292 4.60 30.12 16.90
C LEU A 292 5.42 29.70 18.12
N ASP A 293 5.78 30.66 18.97
CA ASP A 293 6.39 30.40 20.28
C ASP A 293 5.34 29.90 21.29
N LEU A 294 5.73 28.88 22.06
CA LEU A 294 4.95 28.30 23.17
C LEU A 294 4.85 29.22 24.39
N LYS A 295 5.77 30.18 24.54
CA LYS A 295 5.82 31.07 25.71
C LYS A 295 4.97 32.33 25.54
N ASN A 296 4.74 32.75 24.31
CA ASN A 296 3.98 33.96 24.03
C ASN A 296 2.53 33.60 23.70
N ASN A 297 1.62 33.92 24.63
CA ASN A 297 0.19 33.59 24.50
C ASN A 297 -0.64 34.77 23.96
N ASP A 298 -0.04 35.93 23.69
CA ASP A 298 -0.75 37.18 23.40
C ASP A 298 -0.61 37.62 21.94
N TYR A 299 -0.56 36.67 21.00
CA TYR A 299 -0.58 37.01 19.57
C TYR A 299 -1.94 37.58 19.18
N LYS A 300 -1.93 38.82 18.70
CA LYS A 300 -3.10 39.46 18.11
C LYS A 300 -2.94 39.57 16.60
N LEU A 301 -3.95 39.11 15.90
CA LEU A 301 -4.14 39.26 14.46
C LEU A 301 -5.06 40.45 14.25
N ASN A 302 -4.57 41.51 13.64
CA ASN A 302 -5.40 42.60 13.16
C ASN A 302 -5.92 42.19 11.79
N VAL A 303 -7.24 42.11 11.66
CA VAL A 303 -7.92 41.73 10.42
C VAL A 303 -8.63 42.95 9.86
N SER A 304 -8.39 43.22 8.58
CA SER A 304 -9.12 44.22 7.82
C SER A 304 -10.03 43.55 6.79
N TYR A 305 -11.31 43.92 6.80
CA TYR A 305 -12.33 43.43 5.87
C TYR A 305 -13.31 44.55 5.52
N ASP A 306 -13.46 44.87 4.23
CA ASP A 306 -14.33 45.96 3.74
C ASP A 306 -14.15 47.29 4.53
N ASN A 307 -12.89 47.67 4.81
CA ASN A 307 -12.46 48.84 5.60
C ASN A 307 -12.73 48.80 7.11
N ASP A 308 -13.41 47.77 7.62
CA ASP A 308 -13.55 47.54 9.06
C ASP A 308 -12.33 46.78 9.61
N LEU A 309 -11.94 47.15 10.83
CA LEU A 309 -10.83 46.55 11.55
C LEU A 309 -11.32 45.82 12.80
N PHE A 310 -10.85 44.60 13.00
CA PHE A 310 -11.11 43.82 14.21
C PHE A 310 -9.94 42.91 14.53
N ASN A 311 -9.87 42.47 15.78
CA ASN A 311 -8.74 41.66 16.26
C ASN A 311 -9.17 40.23 16.58
N LEU A 312 -8.30 39.28 16.25
CA LEU A 312 -8.42 37.88 16.63
C LEU A 312 -7.23 37.48 17.50
N ASP A 313 -7.48 36.71 18.55
CA ASP A 313 -6.47 36.27 19.51
C ASP A 313 -6.18 34.78 19.29
N ILE A 314 -4.92 34.41 19.06
CA ILE A 314 -4.52 32.99 18.91
C ILE A 314 -4.75 32.22 20.22
N GLY A 315 -4.55 32.86 21.36
CA GLY A 315 -4.53 32.22 22.67
C GLY A 315 -3.37 31.22 22.83
N LYS A 316 -3.62 30.14 23.58
CA LYS A 316 -2.63 29.10 23.90
C LYS A 316 -2.20 28.32 22.66
N VAL A 317 -0.89 28.09 22.55
CA VAL A 317 -0.30 27.26 21.49
C VAL A 317 0.04 25.87 22.05
N ASN A 318 -0.34 24.81 21.32
CA ASN A 318 -0.08 23.43 21.72
C ASN A 318 1.28 22.94 21.17
N ASP A 319 1.99 22.09 21.92
CA ASP A 319 3.26 21.52 21.44
C ASP A 319 3.00 20.52 20.30
N SER A 320 3.27 20.95 19.07
CA SER A 320 3.33 20.09 17.89
C SER A 320 2.06 19.24 17.63
N THR A 321 0.92 19.63 18.20
CA THR A 321 -0.39 19.04 17.94
C THR A 321 -1.30 20.06 17.27
N ARG A 322 -2.08 19.60 16.30
CA ARG A 322 -3.09 20.39 15.61
C ARG A 322 -4.32 19.54 15.36
N PRO A 323 -5.52 19.95 15.79
CA PRO A 323 -6.73 19.21 15.51
C PRO A 323 -7.08 19.26 14.02
N ILE A 324 -7.79 18.23 13.56
CA ILE A 324 -8.44 18.26 12.25
C ILE A 324 -9.66 19.19 12.33
N ILE A 325 -9.98 19.90 11.25
CA ILE A 325 -11.24 20.63 11.10
C ILE A 325 -12.04 19.97 9.98
N LEU A 326 -13.28 19.62 10.28
CA LEU A 326 -14.18 18.89 9.40
C LEU A 326 -15.48 19.66 9.23
N LYS A 327 -16.03 19.63 8.03
CA LYS A 327 -17.41 20.03 7.74
C LYS A 327 -18.20 18.80 7.36
N VAL A 328 -19.32 18.59 8.05
CA VAL A 328 -20.21 17.47 7.76
C VAL A 328 -21.02 17.81 6.51
N LEU A 329 -20.83 17.05 5.44
CA LEU A 329 -21.61 17.20 4.21
C LEU A 329 -22.95 16.49 4.35
N LYS A 330 -22.91 15.23 4.80
CA LYS A 330 -24.10 14.41 5.03
C LYS A 330 -23.83 13.35 6.09
N SER A 331 -24.66 13.29 7.13
CA SER A 331 -24.68 12.23 8.14
C SER A 331 -26.06 11.59 8.19
N ASP A 332 -26.15 10.31 7.85
CA ASP A 332 -27.40 9.55 7.99
C ASP A 332 -27.69 9.23 9.46
N SER A 333 -26.63 9.08 10.28
CA SER A 333 -26.76 8.85 11.72
C SER A 333 -27.24 10.07 12.51
N ASN A 334 -26.97 11.29 12.00
CA ASN A 334 -27.36 12.53 12.66
C ASN A 334 -27.56 13.66 11.64
N PRO A 335 -28.73 13.74 10.98
CA PRO A 335 -28.99 14.77 9.96
C PRO A 335 -28.87 16.21 10.46
N SER A 336 -29.07 16.45 11.76
CA SER A 336 -28.92 17.79 12.37
C SER A 336 -27.47 18.30 12.39
N SER A 337 -26.51 17.44 12.09
CA SER A 337 -25.09 17.79 11.97
C SER A 337 -24.71 18.28 10.57
N ASN A 338 -25.56 18.10 9.56
CA ASN A 338 -25.28 18.49 8.18
C ASN A 338 -25.00 20.01 8.08
N GLY A 339 -23.93 20.37 7.37
CA GLY A 339 -23.44 21.74 7.23
C GLY A 339 -22.65 22.26 8.44
N LYS A 340 -22.62 21.57 9.58
CA LYS A 340 -21.87 22.01 10.77
C LYS A 340 -20.38 21.69 10.64
N ILE A 341 -19.59 22.56 11.27
CA ILE A 341 -18.14 22.46 11.34
C ILE A 341 -17.75 21.98 12.74
N PHE A 342 -16.75 21.11 12.81
CA PHE A 342 -16.22 20.61 14.07
C PHE A 342 -14.70 20.50 13.98
N SER A 343 -14.04 20.81 15.09
CA SER A 343 -12.64 20.41 15.31
C SER A 343 -12.61 19.22 16.26
N ILE A 344 -11.72 18.25 16.02
CA ILE A 344 -11.45 17.14 16.95
C ILE A 344 -9.95 16.88 17.02
N SER A 345 -9.46 16.50 18.20
CA SER A 345 -8.04 16.14 18.41
C SER A 345 -7.83 14.62 18.39
N ASN A 346 -8.91 13.86 18.57
CA ASN A 346 -8.96 12.41 18.44
C ASN A 346 -10.38 11.97 18.03
N TRP A 347 -10.50 10.72 17.56
CA TRP A 347 -11.78 10.17 17.12
C TRP A 347 -12.73 9.81 18.27
N GLU A 348 -12.28 9.72 19.53
CA GLU A 348 -13.17 9.45 20.67
C GLU A 348 -14.13 10.61 20.94
N GLU A 349 -13.73 11.84 20.62
CA GLU A 349 -14.57 13.04 20.73
C GLU A 349 -15.85 12.96 19.87
N THR A 350 -15.88 12.17 18.80
CA THR A 350 -17.07 12.06 17.94
C THR A 350 -18.23 11.32 18.60
N ASN A 351 -17.94 10.42 19.54
CA ASN A 351 -18.97 9.71 20.30
C ASN A 351 -19.84 10.68 21.09
N ASN A 352 -19.22 11.68 21.71
CA ASN A 352 -19.94 12.74 22.45
C ASN A 352 -20.82 13.59 21.52
N LYS A 353 -20.44 13.71 20.25
CA LYS A 353 -21.19 14.45 19.22
C LYS A 353 -22.26 13.59 18.54
N LYS A 354 -22.35 12.29 18.86
CA LYS A 354 -23.26 11.31 18.25
C LYS A 354 -23.14 11.28 16.71
N ILE A 355 -21.92 11.34 16.20
CA ILE A 355 -21.63 11.25 14.76
C ILE A 355 -20.82 9.97 14.52
N ASP A 356 -21.32 9.10 13.64
CA ASP A 356 -20.62 7.90 13.19
C ASP A 356 -19.71 8.28 12.00
N PRO A 357 -18.37 8.24 12.14
CA PRO A 357 -17.45 8.59 11.05
C PRO A 357 -17.53 7.69 9.82
N GLN A 358 -18.07 6.47 9.95
CA GLN A 358 -18.21 5.52 8.85
C GLN A 358 -19.51 5.73 8.04
N LYS A 359 -20.51 6.39 8.65
CA LYS A 359 -21.81 6.73 8.03
C LYS A 359 -21.98 8.21 7.76
N THR A 360 -20.89 8.97 7.80
CA THR A 360 -20.89 10.42 7.62
C THR A 360 -19.83 10.81 6.61
N SER A 361 -20.23 11.66 5.66
CA SER A 361 -19.37 12.27 4.66
C SER A 361 -18.87 13.62 5.10
N TYR A 362 -17.57 13.85 4.87
CA TYR A 362 -16.85 15.02 5.34
C TYR A 362 -16.10 15.71 4.21
N GLU A 363 -16.05 17.04 4.30
CA GLU A 363 -15.02 17.87 3.69
C GLU A 363 -13.97 18.15 4.78
N VAL A 364 -12.71 17.79 4.54
CA VAL A 364 -11.62 18.09 5.46
C VAL A 364 -11.13 19.51 5.17
N LEU A 365 -11.34 20.41 6.12
CA LEU A 365 -11.00 21.82 5.97
C LEU A 365 -9.60 22.15 6.50
N GLN A 366 -9.07 21.34 7.42
CA GLN A 366 -7.71 21.47 7.93
C GLN A 366 -7.17 20.08 8.31
N ILE A 367 -5.94 19.79 7.92
CA ILE A 367 -5.24 18.55 8.27
C ILE A 367 -4.79 18.59 9.74
N GLY A 368 -5.21 17.59 10.51
CA GLY A 368 -4.74 17.37 11.88
C GLY A 368 -3.49 16.52 11.93
N TYR A 369 -2.65 16.73 12.94
CA TYR A 369 -1.43 15.96 13.18
C TYR A 369 -0.99 16.04 14.64
N SER A 370 -0.10 15.13 15.02
CA SER A 370 0.52 15.13 16.33
C SER A 370 1.97 14.66 16.28
N LYS A 371 2.75 15.13 17.23
CA LYS A 371 4.12 14.67 17.46
C LYS A 371 4.11 13.29 18.10
N VAL A 372 4.92 12.41 17.55
CA VAL A 372 5.13 11.06 18.06
C VAL A 372 6.61 10.83 18.38
N VAL A 373 6.86 10.08 19.45
CA VAL A 373 8.19 9.66 19.86
C VAL A 373 8.55 8.41 19.07
N VAL A 374 9.68 8.44 18.37
CA VAL A 374 10.20 7.30 17.61
C VAL A 374 11.47 6.80 18.29
N PHE A 375 11.51 5.52 18.63
CA PHE A 375 12.71 4.91 19.20
C PHE A 375 13.65 4.53 18.06
N LEU A 376 14.82 5.17 18.03
CA LEU A 376 15.82 4.94 16.98
C LEU A 376 16.78 3.83 17.40
N GLU A 377 17.31 3.94 18.63
CA GLU A 377 18.24 3.01 19.27
C GLU A 377 17.98 3.03 20.78
N PRO A 378 18.41 2.02 21.56
CA PRO A 378 18.38 2.08 23.01
C PRO A 378 19.01 3.40 23.52
N GLY A 379 18.21 4.23 24.20
CA GLY A 379 18.65 5.53 24.71
C GLY A 379 18.56 6.72 23.73
N LYS A 380 18.16 6.52 22.46
CA LYS A 380 17.93 7.60 21.48
C LYS A 380 16.50 7.62 20.98
N SER A 381 15.79 8.73 21.23
CA SER A 381 14.48 8.99 20.67
C SER A 381 14.52 10.14 19.66
N GLY A 382 13.96 9.88 18.48
CA GLY A 382 13.62 10.89 17.49
C GLY A 382 12.21 11.43 17.71
N ARG A 383 11.89 12.53 17.04
CA ARG A 383 10.55 13.12 17.04
C ARG A 383 10.11 13.26 15.59
N ASP A 384 8.96 12.66 15.28
CA ASP A 384 8.33 12.74 13.97
C ASP A 384 6.92 13.30 14.13
N ILE A 385 6.37 13.82 13.04
CA ILE A 385 5.03 14.39 13.01
C ILE A 385 4.14 13.45 12.21
N GLN A 386 3.16 12.87 12.89
CA GLN A 386 2.21 11.92 12.37
C GLN A 386 0.92 12.65 11.99
N ILE A 387 0.49 12.48 10.74
CA ILE A 387 -0.83 12.93 10.31
C ILE A 387 -1.92 12.16 11.06
N MET A 388 -3.00 12.85 11.40
CA MET A 388 -4.17 12.19 11.97
C MET A 388 -4.88 11.37 10.89
N GLN A 389 -5.36 10.17 11.24
CA GLN A 389 -6.19 9.37 10.34
C GLN A 389 -7.46 10.15 9.95
N MET A 390 -7.78 10.14 8.67
CA MET A 390 -8.95 10.78 8.07
C MET A 390 -10.23 9.97 8.36
N PRO A 391 -11.42 10.60 8.34
CA PRO A 391 -12.67 9.90 8.60
C PRO A 391 -13.01 8.83 7.56
N GLY A 392 -14.07 8.07 7.85
CA GLY A 392 -14.56 7.00 6.99
C GLY A 392 -14.99 7.46 5.60
N GLN A 393 -15.76 8.54 5.43
CA GLN A 393 -16.11 9.03 4.08
C GLN A 393 -15.58 10.45 3.87
N VAL A 394 -14.56 10.59 3.02
CA VAL A 394 -13.88 11.88 2.75
C VAL A 394 -14.15 12.28 1.31
N GLN A 395 -14.77 13.44 1.11
CA GLN A 395 -15.01 13.98 -0.23
C GLN A 395 -13.83 14.79 -0.72
N ASP A 396 -13.31 15.70 0.11
CA ASP A 396 -12.21 16.59 -0.25
C ASP A 396 -11.25 16.77 0.93
N VAL A 397 -10.01 17.12 0.59
CA VAL A 397 -8.94 17.45 1.54
C VAL A 397 -8.30 18.78 1.17
N PRO A 398 -7.60 19.46 2.10
CA PRO A 398 -6.85 20.66 1.74
C PRO A 398 -5.80 20.34 0.66
N PRO A 399 -5.57 21.25 -0.29
CA PRO A 399 -4.64 21.00 -1.41
C PRO A 399 -3.16 20.99 -0.97
N THR A 400 -2.87 21.46 0.24
CA THR A 400 -1.52 21.50 0.79
C THR A 400 -1.39 20.56 1.98
N LEU A 401 -0.30 19.79 1.99
CA LEU A 401 0.12 19.00 3.14
C LEU A 401 1.06 19.84 4.01
N PRO A 402 0.85 19.93 5.34
CA PRO A 402 1.79 20.59 6.23
C PRO A 402 3.20 19.98 6.09
N LYS A 403 4.17 20.81 5.72
CA LYS A 403 5.55 20.41 5.38
C LYS A 403 6.29 19.69 6.51
N GLU A 404 5.86 19.92 7.75
CA GLU A 404 6.41 19.29 8.96
C GLU A 404 6.01 17.83 9.12
N ILE A 405 4.93 17.38 8.45
CA ILE A 405 4.49 15.98 8.52
C ILE A 405 5.57 15.10 7.89
N THR A 406 5.98 14.08 8.65
CA THR A 406 6.98 13.11 8.20
C THR A 406 6.41 11.70 8.08
N LEU A 407 5.22 11.45 8.64
CA LEU A 407 4.60 10.14 8.66
C LEU A 407 3.15 10.23 8.14
N LEU A 408 2.86 9.52 7.04
CA LEU A 408 1.52 9.35 6.49
C LEU A 408 0.84 8.05 6.98
N LYS A 409 1.26 7.53 8.14
CA LYS A 409 0.76 6.21 8.59
C LYS A 409 -0.75 6.24 8.77
N TYR A 410 -1.44 5.24 8.25
CA TYR A 410 -2.89 5.06 8.40
C TYR A 410 -3.78 6.20 7.89
N VAL A 411 -3.25 7.22 7.20
CA VAL A 411 -3.98 8.47 6.88
C VAL A 411 -5.36 8.22 6.26
N PHE A 412 -5.48 7.31 5.30
CA PHE A 412 -6.74 6.91 4.65
C PHE A 412 -7.10 5.44 4.93
N SER A 413 -6.57 4.84 6.01
CA SER A 413 -6.88 3.46 6.35
C SER A 413 -8.38 3.33 6.68
N ASN A 414 -9.05 2.36 6.04
CA ASN A 414 -10.50 2.16 6.11
C ASN A 414 -11.33 3.38 5.66
N SER A 415 -10.72 4.31 4.91
CA SER A 415 -11.40 5.49 4.41
C SER A 415 -11.90 5.25 2.97
N ASN A 416 -13.18 5.55 2.75
CA ASN A 416 -13.80 5.81 1.47
C ASN A 416 -13.53 7.27 1.06
N ILE A 417 -12.26 7.56 0.75
CA ILE A 417 -11.90 8.82 0.11
C ILE A 417 -12.31 8.76 -1.37
N ASN A 418 -13.02 9.81 -1.81
CA ASN A 418 -13.42 9.95 -3.19
C ASN A 418 -12.17 9.93 -4.10
N SER A 419 -12.18 9.11 -5.15
CA SER A 419 -11.09 9.06 -6.14
C SER A 419 -10.85 10.39 -6.87
N LYS A 420 -11.84 11.31 -6.82
CA LYS A 420 -11.76 12.68 -7.32
C LYS A 420 -11.54 13.71 -6.21
N ALA A 421 -11.22 13.29 -4.98
CA ALA A 421 -10.95 14.20 -3.88
C ALA A 421 -9.87 15.19 -4.31
N ILE A 422 -10.27 16.43 -4.51
CA ILE A 422 -9.42 17.46 -5.10
C ILE A 422 -8.37 17.82 -4.05
N GLY A 423 -7.09 17.83 -4.44
CA GLY A 423 -6.00 18.36 -3.62
C GLY A 423 -4.95 17.34 -3.20
N ILE A 424 -5.28 16.06 -3.06
CA ILE A 424 -4.31 15.02 -2.65
C ILE A 424 -3.17 14.85 -3.66
N GLU A 425 -3.45 15.07 -4.94
CA GLU A 425 -2.51 15.03 -6.04
C GLU A 425 -1.46 16.15 -5.99
N ASN A 426 -1.71 17.19 -5.19
CA ASN A 426 -0.83 18.36 -5.04
C ASN A 426 -0.04 18.36 -3.72
N TRP A 427 -0.20 17.33 -2.89
CA TRP A 427 0.55 17.21 -1.64
C TRP A 427 2.05 17.05 -1.91
N ASP A 428 2.84 17.99 -1.39
CA ASP A 428 4.30 17.83 -1.31
C ASP A 428 4.64 16.75 -0.28
N THR A 429 5.07 15.59 -0.78
CA THR A 429 5.41 14.40 0.00
C THR A 429 6.92 14.22 0.19
N SER A 430 7.73 15.21 -0.20
CA SER A 430 9.20 15.14 -0.17
C SER A 430 9.80 14.95 1.23
N ASN A 431 9.03 15.19 2.31
CA ASN A 431 9.46 14.97 3.70
C ASN A 431 8.96 13.66 4.31
N ILE A 432 8.18 12.86 3.58
CA ILE A 432 7.57 11.64 4.11
C ILE A 432 8.60 10.53 4.22
N LYS A 433 8.69 9.95 5.42
CA LYS A 433 9.59 8.83 5.78
C LYS A 433 8.88 7.48 5.80
N SER A 434 7.56 7.48 6.02
CA SER A 434 6.74 6.26 6.10
C SER A 434 5.34 6.49 5.55
N MET A 435 4.88 5.53 4.74
CA MET A 435 3.53 5.46 4.18
C MET A 435 2.80 4.18 4.64
N GLN A 436 3.23 3.63 5.78
CA GLN A 436 2.68 2.40 6.35
C GLN A 436 1.15 2.47 6.44
N SER A 437 0.46 1.52 5.81
CA SER A 437 -1.00 1.42 5.81
C SER A 437 -1.75 2.68 5.33
N ALA A 438 -1.11 3.59 4.59
CA ALA A 438 -1.70 4.88 4.22
C ALA A 438 -3.06 4.74 3.52
N PHE A 439 -3.24 3.72 2.67
CA PHE A 439 -4.47 3.41 1.94
C PHE A 439 -5.01 2.01 2.24
N ARG A 440 -4.69 1.43 3.40
CA ARG A 440 -5.14 0.09 3.78
C ARG A 440 -6.67 0.03 3.84
N MET A 441 -7.31 -0.92 3.17
CA MET A 441 -8.78 -1.04 3.08
C MET A 441 -9.46 0.24 2.55
N SER A 442 -8.75 1.05 1.74
CA SER A 442 -9.30 2.26 1.15
C SER A 442 -9.98 1.95 -0.19
N LEU A 443 -11.03 2.72 -0.51
CA LEU A 443 -11.66 2.71 -1.83
C LEU A 443 -10.99 3.69 -2.82
N PHE A 444 -9.89 4.35 -2.41
CA PHE A 444 -9.16 5.30 -3.23
C PHE A 444 -8.63 4.67 -4.52
N ASN A 445 -8.76 5.40 -5.63
CA ASN A 445 -8.21 5.05 -6.94
C ASN A 445 -7.79 6.32 -7.71
N GLY A 446 -7.30 7.35 -7.00
CA GLY A 446 -6.79 8.58 -7.59
C GLY A 446 -5.30 8.47 -7.95
N ASP A 447 -4.83 9.38 -8.81
CA ASP A 447 -3.42 9.40 -9.26
C ASP A 447 -2.48 9.89 -8.16
N LEU A 448 -1.39 9.16 -7.93
CA LEU A 448 -0.34 9.45 -6.95
C LEU A 448 1.05 9.58 -7.61
N SER A 449 1.10 9.71 -8.94
CA SER A 449 2.35 9.74 -9.72
C SER A 449 3.27 10.91 -9.37
N LYS A 450 2.69 12.02 -8.87
CA LYS A 450 3.41 13.24 -8.45
C LYS A 450 3.99 13.18 -7.04
N TRP A 451 3.68 12.15 -6.26
CA TRP A 451 4.22 12.03 -4.92
C TRP A 451 5.72 11.71 -4.95
N ASP A 452 6.50 12.46 -4.17
CA ASP A 452 7.91 12.21 -3.94
C ASP A 452 8.06 11.15 -2.84
N THR A 453 8.61 10.00 -3.23
CA THR A 453 8.85 8.85 -2.35
C THR A 453 10.32 8.65 -1.98
N SER A 454 11.21 9.57 -2.39
CA SER A 454 12.67 9.46 -2.27
C SER A 454 13.21 9.39 -0.83
N LYS A 455 12.40 9.74 0.18
CA LYS A 455 12.73 9.61 1.61
C LYS A 455 11.99 8.46 2.31
N VAL A 456 11.08 7.77 1.64
CA VAL A 456 10.25 6.71 2.23
C VAL A 456 11.10 5.47 2.48
N THR A 457 10.99 4.92 3.70
CA THR A 457 11.68 3.70 4.12
C THR A 457 10.72 2.53 4.38
N ASP A 458 9.45 2.83 4.66
CA ASP A 458 8.43 1.85 5.01
C ASP A 458 7.14 2.09 4.21
N MET A 459 6.80 1.10 3.36
CA MET A 459 5.56 1.03 2.57
C MET A 459 4.69 -0.17 2.97
N SER A 460 4.95 -0.78 4.13
CA SER A 460 4.23 -1.97 4.59
C SER A 460 2.73 -1.72 4.67
N TYR A 461 1.94 -2.69 4.18
CA TYR A 461 0.48 -2.62 4.11
C TYR A 461 -0.14 -1.42 3.37
N MET A 462 0.64 -0.61 2.64
CA MET A 462 0.17 0.69 2.12
C MET A 462 -1.15 0.58 1.34
N PHE A 463 -1.30 -0.42 0.47
CA PHE A 463 -2.49 -0.70 -0.32
C PHE A 463 -3.14 -2.06 0.03
N ALA A 464 -2.88 -2.60 1.22
CA ALA A 464 -3.47 -3.86 1.63
C ALA A 464 -5.00 -3.73 1.66
N PHE A 465 -5.71 -4.63 0.97
CA PHE A 465 -7.17 -4.65 0.78
C PHE A 465 -7.73 -3.41 0.05
N ALA A 466 -6.89 -2.64 -0.66
CA ALA A 466 -7.35 -1.55 -1.53
C ALA A 466 -7.85 -2.11 -2.86
N GLU A 467 -9.01 -2.79 -2.84
CA GLU A 467 -9.51 -3.58 -3.97
C GLU A 467 -9.72 -2.76 -5.26
N ASN A 468 -10.00 -1.46 -5.15
CA ASN A 468 -10.24 -0.59 -6.30
C ASN A 468 -8.97 0.03 -6.90
N PHE A 469 -7.85 0.00 -6.18
CA PHE A 469 -6.66 0.75 -6.57
C PHE A 469 -5.95 0.09 -7.76
N ASN A 470 -5.77 0.84 -8.85
CA ASN A 470 -5.05 0.38 -10.05
C ASN A 470 -4.42 1.56 -10.81
N LYS A 471 -3.80 2.51 -10.10
CA LYS A 471 -3.11 3.67 -10.71
C LYS A 471 -1.60 3.47 -10.81
N PRO A 472 -0.96 4.04 -11.86
CA PRO A 472 0.46 3.83 -12.11
C PRO A 472 1.33 4.36 -10.96
N LEU A 473 2.38 3.60 -10.62
CA LEU A 473 3.33 3.90 -9.54
C LEU A 473 4.79 3.85 -10.02
N SER A 474 5.02 3.81 -11.33
CA SER A 474 6.36 3.60 -11.91
C SER A 474 7.32 4.79 -11.70
N SER A 475 6.79 5.97 -11.37
CA SER A 475 7.56 7.19 -11.08
C SER A 475 8.15 7.23 -9.67
N TRP A 476 7.76 6.31 -8.79
CA TRP A 476 8.19 6.33 -7.39
C TRP A 476 9.65 5.89 -7.23
N ASP A 477 10.40 6.62 -6.39
CA ASP A 477 11.73 6.25 -5.95
C ASP A 477 11.65 5.35 -4.72
N THR A 478 11.88 4.05 -4.94
CA THR A 478 11.90 3.05 -3.86
C THR A 478 13.29 2.74 -3.31
N SER A 479 14.34 3.49 -3.71
CA SER A 479 15.75 3.18 -3.41
C SER A 479 16.12 3.22 -1.92
N LYS A 480 15.25 3.78 -1.07
CA LYS A 480 15.41 3.79 0.40
C LYS A 480 14.46 2.85 1.14
N VAL A 481 13.52 2.21 0.45
CA VAL A 481 12.52 1.34 1.07
C VAL A 481 13.18 0.05 1.55
N THR A 482 12.97 -0.28 2.83
CA THR A 482 13.47 -1.51 3.46
C THR A 482 12.34 -2.51 3.76
N ASN A 483 11.10 -2.03 3.88
CA ASN A 483 9.93 -2.86 4.17
C ASN A 483 8.78 -2.58 3.19
N MET A 484 8.38 -3.61 2.44
CA MET A 484 7.22 -3.60 1.53
C MET A 484 6.20 -4.70 1.89
N SER A 485 6.37 -5.38 3.02
CA SER A 485 5.52 -6.52 3.40
C SER A 485 4.03 -6.15 3.34
N TYR A 486 3.21 -7.06 2.80
CA TYR A 486 1.77 -6.89 2.61
C TYR A 486 1.33 -5.69 1.73
N MET A 487 2.22 -5.00 1.01
CA MET A 487 1.90 -3.72 0.34
C MET A 487 0.65 -3.79 -0.56
N PHE A 488 0.49 -4.84 -1.36
CA PHE A 488 -0.68 -5.07 -2.24
C PHE A 488 -1.49 -6.30 -1.82
N HIS A 489 -1.42 -6.71 -0.55
CA HIS A 489 -2.15 -7.86 -0.04
C HIS A 489 -3.65 -7.69 -0.29
N LYS A 490 -4.27 -8.57 -1.08
CA LYS A 490 -5.67 -8.51 -1.55
C LYS A 490 -6.06 -7.21 -2.29
N ALA A 491 -5.12 -6.52 -2.92
CA ALA A 491 -5.43 -5.48 -3.90
C ALA A 491 -5.85 -6.13 -5.23
N THR A 492 -7.07 -6.66 -5.27
CA THR A 492 -7.54 -7.59 -6.31
C THR A 492 -7.48 -7.05 -7.74
N ASN A 493 -7.70 -5.74 -7.94
CA ASN A 493 -7.66 -5.08 -9.26
C ASN A 493 -6.28 -4.54 -9.66
N PHE A 494 -5.30 -4.53 -8.75
CA PHE A 494 -4.00 -3.92 -9.03
C PHE A 494 -3.22 -4.74 -10.07
N ASN A 495 -2.81 -4.09 -11.17
CA ASN A 495 -2.04 -4.71 -12.25
C ASN A 495 -1.16 -3.69 -12.99
N GLN A 496 -0.46 -2.82 -12.25
CA GLN A 496 0.40 -1.77 -12.83
C GLN A 496 1.87 -2.20 -12.85
N PRO A 497 2.66 -1.77 -13.84
CA PRO A 497 4.07 -2.14 -13.95
C PRO A 497 4.89 -1.57 -12.79
N LEU A 498 5.77 -2.42 -12.24
CA LEU A 498 6.64 -2.12 -11.09
C LEU A 498 8.13 -2.42 -11.38
N ASN A 499 8.49 -2.61 -12.66
CA ASN A 499 9.82 -3.02 -13.08
C ASN A 499 10.89 -1.91 -12.92
N THR A 500 10.47 -0.67 -12.68
CA THR A 500 11.36 0.48 -12.42
C THR A 500 11.77 0.61 -10.95
N TRP A 501 11.14 -0.14 -10.05
CA TRP A 501 11.41 -0.04 -8.62
C TRP A 501 12.78 -0.62 -8.25
N ASN A 502 13.52 0.11 -7.43
CA ASN A 502 14.74 -0.35 -6.80
C ASN A 502 14.41 -1.06 -5.48
N THR A 503 14.61 -2.38 -5.43
CA THR A 503 14.34 -3.22 -4.25
C THR A 503 15.60 -3.64 -3.49
N SER A 504 16.77 -3.11 -3.83
CA SER A 504 18.09 -3.53 -3.31
C SER A 504 18.30 -3.38 -1.80
N LYS A 505 17.38 -2.73 -1.09
CA LYS A 505 17.37 -2.57 0.38
C LYS A 505 16.25 -3.33 1.07
N VAL A 506 15.33 -3.93 0.34
CA VAL A 506 14.18 -4.65 0.92
C VAL A 506 14.66 -5.97 1.52
N THR A 507 14.27 -6.23 2.76
CA THR A 507 14.62 -7.48 3.47
C THR A 507 13.43 -8.42 3.65
N ASP A 508 12.21 -7.89 3.65
CA ASP A 508 10.96 -8.64 3.79
C ASP A 508 10.02 -8.35 2.62
N MET A 509 9.76 -9.38 1.80
CA MET A 509 8.81 -9.36 0.68
C MET A 509 7.59 -10.26 0.94
N SER A 510 7.36 -10.67 2.20
CA SER A 510 6.23 -11.52 2.53
C SER A 510 4.91 -10.85 2.17
N LYS A 511 4.02 -11.63 1.55
CA LYS A 511 2.64 -11.26 1.21
C LYS A 511 2.45 -10.00 0.36
N ILE A 512 3.47 -9.48 -0.34
CA ILE A 512 3.35 -8.27 -1.18
C ILE A 512 2.13 -8.39 -2.11
N PHE A 513 1.99 -9.52 -2.83
CA PHE A 513 0.91 -9.75 -3.79
C PHE A 513 -0.06 -10.86 -3.36
N HIS A 514 -0.08 -11.23 -2.08
CA HIS A 514 -0.97 -12.27 -1.59
C HIS A 514 -2.42 -11.88 -1.87
N GLY A 515 -3.14 -12.63 -2.70
CA GLY A 515 -4.52 -12.38 -3.10
C GLY A 515 -4.71 -11.23 -4.08
N ALA A 516 -3.65 -10.67 -4.67
CA ALA A 516 -3.74 -9.71 -5.77
C ALA A 516 -4.07 -10.45 -7.07
N THR A 517 -5.34 -10.86 -7.21
CA THR A 517 -5.77 -11.86 -8.20
C THR A 517 -5.48 -11.49 -9.65
N ASN A 518 -5.53 -10.19 -9.99
CA ASN A 518 -5.30 -9.71 -11.36
C ASN A 518 -3.84 -9.37 -11.67
N PHE A 519 -2.96 -9.36 -10.66
CA PHE A 519 -1.58 -8.92 -10.84
C PHE A 519 -0.81 -9.91 -11.73
N ASN A 520 -0.22 -9.40 -12.82
CA ASN A 520 0.58 -10.18 -13.77
C ASN A 520 1.64 -9.31 -14.47
N GLN A 521 2.38 -8.51 -13.70
CA GLN A 521 3.40 -7.59 -14.24
C GLN A 521 4.81 -8.09 -14.00
N ALA A 522 5.73 -7.73 -14.88
CA ALA A 522 7.12 -8.20 -14.83
C ALA A 522 7.85 -7.71 -13.57
N LEU A 523 8.55 -8.63 -12.89
CA LEU A 523 9.31 -8.39 -11.66
C LEU A 523 10.76 -8.87 -11.74
N ASN A 524 11.21 -9.34 -12.90
CA ASN A 524 12.55 -9.90 -13.10
C ASN A 524 13.68 -8.85 -12.98
N THR A 525 13.36 -7.57 -12.82
CA THR A 525 14.35 -6.50 -12.57
C THR A 525 14.58 -6.24 -11.08
N TRP A 526 13.78 -6.84 -10.20
CA TRP A 526 13.93 -6.65 -8.76
C TRP A 526 15.19 -7.31 -8.23
N ASP A 527 15.95 -6.56 -7.42
CA ASP A 527 17.06 -7.09 -6.64
C ASP A 527 16.52 -7.72 -5.35
N THR A 528 16.67 -9.04 -5.22
CA THR A 528 16.26 -9.83 -4.06
C THR A 528 17.43 -10.28 -3.18
N SER A 529 18.66 -9.82 -3.44
CA SER A 529 19.90 -10.30 -2.81
C SER A 529 20.00 -10.07 -1.29
N LYS A 530 19.11 -9.24 -0.71
CA LYS A 530 18.98 -8.99 0.73
C LYS A 530 17.72 -9.58 1.36
N VAL A 531 16.82 -10.15 0.56
CA VAL A 531 15.54 -10.67 1.05
C VAL A 531 15.77 -11.95 1.84
N THR A 532 15.22 -12.01 3.05
CA THR A 532 15.27 -13.20 3.90
C THR A 532 13.92 -13.91 4.00
N ASN A 533 12.82 -13.19 3.75
CA ASN A 533 11.46 -13.70 3.87
C ASN A 533 10.64 -13.42 2.59
N MET A 534 10.18 -14.48 1.94
CA MET A 534 9.28 -14.43 0.78
C MET A 534 7.94 -15.15 1.05
N SER A 535 7.61 -15.44 2.32
CA SER A 535 6.44 -16.26 2.63
C SER A 535 5.15 -15.66 2.04
N ASP A 536 4.35 -16.53 1.43
CA ASP A 536 3.06 -16.23 0.80
C ASP A 536 3.07 -15.09 -0.24
N MET A 537 4.22 -14.67 -0.80
CA MET A 537 4.32 -13.46 -1.63
C MET A 537 3.31 -13.42 -2.78
N PHE A 538 3.07 -14.55 -3.45
CA PHE A 538 2.12 -14.71 -4.55
C PHE A 538 0.96 -15.66 -4.23
N ALA A 539 0.74 -15.99 -2.94
CA ALA A 539 -0.37 -16.85 -2.57
C ALA A 539 -1.69 -16.26 -3.08
N PHE A 540 -2.48 -17.04 -3.81
CA PHE A 540 -3.73 -16.65 -4.47
C PHE A 540 -3.62 -15.52 -5.51
N ALA A 541 -2.42 -15.19 -6.00
CA ALA A 541 -2.22 -14.32 -7.16
C ALA A 541 -2.52 -15.11 -8.46
N LYS A 542 -3.80 -15.41 -8.67
CA LYS A 542 -4.28 -16.40 -9.65
C LYS A 542 -3.74 -16.19 -11.07
N ASN A 543 -3.63 -14.94 -11.52
CA ASN A 543 -3.19 -14.61 -12.89
C ASN A 543 -1.67 -14.46 -13.06
N PHE A 544 -0.91 -14.47 -11.97
CA PHE A 544 0.52 -14.21 -12.03
C PHE A 544 1.28 -15.34 -12.75
N ASN A 545 2.01 -14.99 -13.81
CA ASN A 545 2.82 -15.92 -14.60
C ASN A 545 4.00 -15.20 -15.27
N GLN A 546 4.76 -14.41 -14.51
CA GLN A 546 5.90 -13.62 -15.03
C GLN A 546 7.24 -14.22 -14.59
N PRO A 547 8.29 -14.11 -15.41
CA PRO A 547 9.59 -14.71 -15.12
C PRO A 547 10.20 -14.13 -13.83
N LEU A 548 10.80 -15.01 -13.03
CA LEU A 548 11.46 -14.72 -11.75
C LEU A 548 12.89 -15.30 -11.70
N ASN A 549 13.43 -15.70 -12.85
CA ASN A 549 14.69 -16.42 -12.96
C ASN A 549 15.92 -15.53 -12.72
N SER A 550 15.80 -14.22 -12.60
CA SER A 550 16.95 -13.36 -12.24
C SER A 550 17.15 -13.22 -10.72
N TRP A 551 16.19 -13.67 -9.91
CA TRP A 551 16.18 -13.42 -8.48
C TRP A 551 17.31 -14.17 -7.76
N ASP A 552 18.07 -13.46 -6.94
CA ASP A 552 19.00 -14.06 -6.00
C ASP A 552 18.26 -14.44 -4.71
N THR A 553 17.98 -15.73 -4.55
CA THR A 553 17.31 -16.28 -3.36
C THR A 553 18.30 -16.80 -2.30
N SER A 554 19.60 -16.54 -2.45
CA SER A 554 20.64 -17.14 -1.58
C SER A 554 20.47 -16.89 -0.08
N LYS A 555 19.83 -15.78 0.32
CA LYS A 555 19.59 -15.44 1.73
C LYS A 555 18.18 -15.78 2.23
N VAL A 556 17.29 -16.26 1.35
CA VAL A 556 15.90 -16.55 1.72
C VAL A 556 15.87 -17.79 2.61
N SER A 557 15.22 -17.67 3.76
CA SER A 557 15.02 -18.79 4.70
C SER A 557 13.57 -19.28 4.77
N ARG A 558 12.62 -18.46 4.32
CA ARG A 558 11.18 -18.74 4.33
C ARG A 558 10.53 -18.59 2.96
N MET A 559 9.97 -19.68 2.44
CA MET A 559 9.21 -19.75 1.18
C MET A 559 7.86 -20.46 1.38
N ASP A 560 7.41 -20.63 2.63
CA ASP A 560 6.12 -21.23 2.92
C ASP A 560 5.00 -20.45 2.22
N TYR A 561 4.05 -21.17 1.62
CA TYR A 561 2.93 -20.63 0.85
C TYR A 561 3.27 -19.75 -0.36
N MET A 562 4.53 -19.63 -0.79
CA MET A 562 4.99 -18.66 -1.82
C MET A 562 4.04 -18.52 -3.02
N PHE A 563 3.62 -19.64 -3.62
CA PHE A 563 2.73 -19.69 -4.78
C PHE A 563 1.40 -20.39 -4.48
N PHE A 564 1.02 -20.56 -3.22
CA PHE A 564 -0.20 -21.28 -2.83
C PHE A 564 -1.44 -20.75 -3.56
N GLY A 565 -2.07 -21.53 -4.44
CA GLY A 565 -3.24 -21.11 -5.23
C GLY A 565 -2.95 -20.12 -6.37
N ALA A 566 -1.70 -19.90 -6.74
CA ALA A 566 -1.29 -19.15 -7.94
C ALA A 566 -1.48 -20.01 -9.20
N LYS A 567 -2.75 -20.22 -9.57
CA LYS A 567 -3.17 -21.24 -10.56
C LYS A 567 -2.42 -21.19 -11.88
N ASN A 568 -2.11 -20.00 -12.40
CA ASN A 568 -1.48 -19.83 -13.71
C ASN A 568 0.05 -19.86 -13.69
N PHE A 569 0.68 -19.85 -12.51
CA PHE A 569 2.13 -19.76 -12.41
C PHE A 569 2.81 -21.01 -12.99
N ASN A 570 3.66 -20.83 -13.99
CA ASN A 570 4.43 -21.91 -14.63
C ASN A 570 5.77 -21.41 -15.19
N GLN A 571 6.48 -20.56 -14.45
CA GLN A 571 7.75 -19.97 -14.87
C GLN A 571 8.95 -20.71 -14.29
N ASP A 572 10.02 -20.79 -15.05
CA ASP A 572 11.26 -21.47 -14.64
C ASP A 572 11.89 -20.74 -13.45
N ILE A 573 12.11 -21.51 -12.38
CA ILE A 573 12.73 -21.12 -11.10
C ILE A 573 13.78 -22.14 -10.66
N SER A 574 14.26 -22.97 -11.60
CA SER A 574 15.26 -24.02 -11.35
C SER A 574 16.59 -23.46 -10.85
N ASN A 575 16.91 -22.20 -11.18
CA ASN A 575 18.15 -21.56 -10.79
C ASN A 575 18.13 -20.92 -9.39
N TRP A 576 16.98 -20.96 -8.69
CA TRP A 576 16.87 -20.46 -7.32
C TRP A 576 17.79 -21.25 -6.36
N LYS A 577 18.46 -20.50 -5.48
CA LYS A 577 19.32 -21.04 -4.43
C LYS A 577 18.48 -21.26 -3.17
N THR A 578 18.26 -22.52 -2.79
CA THR A 578 17.38 -22.89 -1.66
C THR A 578 18.12 -23.42 -0.42
N LEU A 579 19.46 -23.37 -0.40
CA LEU A 579 20.28 -23.94 0.68
C LEU A 579 19.90 -23.46 2.10
N ASN A 580 19.36 -22.25 2.23
CA ASN A 580 19.00 -21.65 3.52
C ASN A 580 17.51 -21.81 3.88
N VAL A 581 16.69 -22.38 2.98
CA VAL A 581 15.26 -22.54 3.19
C VAL A 581 15.01 -23.69 4.17
N THR A 582 14.23 -23.42 5.21
CA THR A 582 13.85 -24.43 6.22
C THR A 582 12.38 -24.84 6.14
N ASN A 583 11.53 -24.04 5.47
CA ASN A 583 10.09 -24.29 5.37
C ASN A 583 9.60 -24.07 3.92
N MET A 584 9.03 -25.13 3.34
CA MET A 584 8.43 -25.15 2.00
C MET A 584 6.96 -25.60 2.03
N ALA A 585 6.31 -25.55 3.21
CA ALA A 585 4.92 -25.92 3.40
C ALA A 585 4.01 -25.19 2.39
N LYS A 586 3.18 -25.95 1.66
CA LYS A 586 2.19 -25.45 0.69
C LYS A 586 2.75 -24.53 -0.40
N MET A 587 4.06 -24.58 -0.68
CA MET A 587 4.69 -23.66 -1.62
C MET A 587 4.02 -23.66 -3.00
N PHE A 588 3.63 -24.84 -3.51
CA PHE A 588 2.96 -25.07 -4.79
C PHE A 588 1.60 -25.76 -4.62
N ALA A 589 0.99 -25.69 -3.43
CA ALA A 589 -0.37 -26.19 -3.27
C ALA A 589 -1.31 -25.40 -4.18
N ASP A 590 -2.24 -26.07 -4.85
CA ASP A 590 -3.21 -25.50 -5.79
C ASP A 590 -2.60 -24.70 -6.97
N THR A 591 -1.30 -24.87 -7.30
CA THR A 591 -0.69 -24.32 -8.52
C THR A 591 -0.93 -25.24 -9.71
N GLU A 592 -2.18 -25.24 -10.22
CA GLU A 592 -2.66 -26.23 -11.18
C GLU A 592 -1.79 -26.36 -12.45
N ASN A 593 -1.22 -25.26 -12.95
CA ASN A 593 -0.42 -25.25 -14.19
C ASN A 593 1.08 -25.47 -13.99
N PHE A 594 1.59 -25.45 -12.76
CA PHE A 594 3.03 -25.48 -12.51
C PHE A 594 3.64 -26.83 -12.88
N ASN A 595 4.65 -26.83 -13.76
CA ASN A 595 5.36 -28.03 -14.21
C ASN A 595 6.82 -27.72 -14.61
N GLN A 596 7.54 -26.96 -13.80
CA GLN A 596 8.93 -26.54 -14.06
C GLN A 596 9.95 -27.34 -13.23
N PRO A 597 11.17 -27.56 -13.75
CA PRO A 597 12.15 -28.42 -13.09
C PRO A 597 12.62 -27.82 -11.76
N LEU A 598 12.72 -28.68 -10.73
CA LEU A 598 13.15 -28.32 -9.37
C LEU A 598 14.27 -29.23 -8.84
N ASN A 599 14.78 -30.15 -9.66
CA ASN A 599 15.80 -31.13 -9.27
C ASN A 599 17.15 -30.49 -8.87
N THR A 600 17.41 -29.25 -9.27
CA THR A 600 18.61 -28.49 -8.91
C THR A 600 18.56 -27.88 -7.51
N TRP A 601 17.39 -27.88 -6.86
CA TRP A 601 17.22 -27.27 -5.54
C TRP A 601 17.93 -28.08 -4.44
N ASN A 602 18.52 -27.36 -3.50
CA ASN A 602 19.10 -27.95 -2.30
C ASN A 602 18.06 -27.92 -1.17
N THR A 603 17.61 -29.10 -0.74
CA THR A 603 16.60 -29.28 0.32
C THR A 603 17.19 -29.75 1.65
N SER A 604 18.51 -29.82 1.80
CA SER A 604 19.21 -30.42 2.96
C SER A 604 18.93 -29.74 4.31
N LYS A 605 18.34 -28.53 4.31
CA LYS A 605 17.91 -27.80 5.52
C LYS A 605 16.39 -27.75 5.71
N VAL A 606 15.60 -28.28 4.78
CA VAL A 606 14.14 -28.23 4.83
C VAL A 606 13.61 -29.16 5.91
N ILE A 607 12.71 -28.64 6.75
CA ILE A 607 12.11 -29.34 7.88
C ILE A 607 10.64 -29.68 7.60
N ASP A 608 9.92 -28.78 6.91
CA ASP A 608 8.48 -28.89 6.64
C ASP A 608 8.18 -28.78 5.13
N MET A 609 7.62 -29.86 4.57
CA MET A 609 7.15 -29.98 3.18
C MET A 609 5.65 -30.33 3.12
N ARG A 610 4.88 -30.08 4.20
CA ARG A 610 3.44 -30.41 4.22
C ARG A 610 2.73 -29.76 3.05
N ARG A 611 1.94 -30.56 2.33
CA ARG A 611 1.10 -30.13 1.21
C ARG A 611 1.86 -29.37 0.12
N MET A 612 3.18 -29.57 -0.03
CA MET A 612 4.00 -28.77 -0.94
C MET A 612 3.44 -28.74 -2.38
N PHE A 613 2.88 -29.86 -2.86
CA PHE A 613 2.28 -30.04 -4.19
C PHE A 613 0.82 -30.52 -4.11
N GLU A 614 0.11 -30.27 -3.00
CA GLU A 614 -1.31 -30.61 -2.85
C GLU A 614 -2.11 -29.97 -4.00
N ASN A 615 -2.88 -30.75 -4.78
CA ASN A 615 -3.61 -30.30 -5.97
C ASN A 615 -2.75 -29.64 -7.09
N ALA A 616 -1.43 -29.85 -7.13
CA ALA A 616 -0.58 -29.41 -8.25
C ALA A 616 -0.75 -30.36 -9.46
N LYS A 617 -1.91 -30.27 -10.12
CA LYS A 617 -2.40 -31.29 -11.07
C LYS A 617 -1.45 -31.60 -12.22
N ASN A 618 -0.73 -30.61 -12.75
CA ASN A 618 0.16 -30.78 -13.90
C ASN A 618 1.62 -31.06 -13.52
N PHE A 619 1.98 -30.97 -12.24
CA PHE A 619 3.37 -31.12 -11.82
C PHE A 619 3.84 -32.56 -11.98
N ASN A 620 4.87 -32.78 -12.80
CA ASN A 620 5.46 -34.09 -13.01
C ASN A 620 6.97 -34.02 -13.35
N GLN A 621 7.71 -33.19 -12.60
CA GLN A 621 9.16 -33.01 -12.79
C GLN A 621 9.97 -33.86 -11.81
N PRO A 622 11.17 -34.33 -12.21
CA PRO A 622 11.99 -35.18 -11.35
C PRO A 622 12.41 -34.46 -10.07
N LEU A 623 12.38 -35.18 -8.94
CA LEU A 623 12.78 -34.70 -7.61
C LEU A 623 13.76 -35.65 -6.89
N ASN A 624 14.34 -36.62 -7.63
CA ASN A 624 15.16 -37.70 -7.08
C ASN A 624 16.47 -37.22 -6.41
N SER A 625 16.93 -36.02 -6.73
CA SER A 625 18.14 -35.39 -6.17
C SER A 625 17.92 -34.68 -4.84
N TRP A 626 16.68 -34.55 -4.37
CA TRP A 626 16.39 -33.85 -3.12
C TRP A 626 16.91 -34.60 -1.91
N ASP A 627 17.62 -33.89 -1.03
CA ASP A 627 18.00 -34.38 0.29
C ASP A 627 16.84 -34.16 1.27
N THR A 628 16.15 -35.24 1.62
CA THR A 628 15.04 -35.22 2.58
C THR A 628 15.46 -35.61 4.00
N SER A 629 16.76 -35.77 4.27
CA SER A 629 17.25 -36.32 5.55
C SER A 629 16.81 -35.52 6.77
N LYS A 630 16.57 -34.21 6.65
CA LYS A 630 16.08 -33.36 7.75
C LYS A 630 14.57 -33.12 7.77
N VAL A 631 13.85 -33.60 6.77
CA VAL A 631 12.42 -33.35 6.67
C VAL A 631 11.69 -34.14 7.75
N SER A 632 10.83 -33.46 8.50
CA SER A 632 10.05 -34.04 9.59
C SER A 632 8.55 -34.15 9.27
N ILE A 633 8.05 -33.34 8.33
CA ILE A 633 6.63 -33.27 7.97
C ILE A 633 6.49 -33.30 6.44
N MET A 634 5.74 -34.28 5.93
CA MET A 634 5.37 -34.49 4.52
C MET A 634 3.86 -34.81 4.36
N GLU A 635 3.03 -34.44 5.33
CA GLU A 635 1.57 -34.67 5.27
C GLU A 635 0.97 -34.09 3.99
N SER A 636 0.19 -34.89 3.27
CA SER A 636 -0.51 -34.53 2.02
C SER A 636 0.39 -33.93 0.93
N MET A 637 1.69 -34.21 0.92
CA MET A 637 2.66 -33.55 0.03
C MET A 637 2.24 -33.57 -1.46
N PHE A 638 1.73 -34.71 -1.94
CA PHE A 638 1.24 -34.91 -3.30
C PHE A 638 -0.27 -35.21 -3.34
N GLU A 639 -1.05 -34.92 -2.30
CA GLU A 639 -2.49 -35.22 -2.30
C GLU A 639 -3.17 -34.56 -3.52
N ASN A 640 -3.86 -35.35 -4.34
CA ASN A 640 -4.47 -34.97 -5.62
C ASN A 640 -3.51 -34.39 -6.70
N ALA A 641 -2.20 -34.61 -6.61
CA ALA A 641 -1.25 -34.30 -7.69
C ALA A 641 -1.37 -35.36 -8.81
N THR A 642 -2.41 -35.26 -9.63
CA THR A 642 -2.87 -36.32 -10.54
C THR A 642 -1.87 -36.71 -11.64
N SER A 643 -0.93 -35.83 -12.01
CA SER A 643 0.10 -36.15 -13.00
C SER A 643 1.39 -36.72 -12.41
N PHE A 644 1.63 -36.56 -11.10
CA PHE A 644 2.92 -36.89 -10.50
C PHE A 644 3.14 -38.41 -10.43
N ASN A 645 4.20 -38.90 -11.07
CA ASN A 645 4.56 -40.33 -11.08
C ASN A 645 6.08 -40.59 -11.11
N GLN A 646 6.89 -39.62 -10.67
CA GLN A 646 8.35 -39.69 -10.72
C GLN A 646 8.95 -40.68 -9.72
N ASP A 647 10.16 -41.17 -10.01
CA ASP A 647 10.93 -41.99 -9.08
C ASP A 647 11.57 -41.11 -7.99
N ILE A 648 11.09 -41.27 -6.76
CA ILE A 648 11.62 -40.64 -5.54
C ILE A 648 11.89 -41.70 -4.45
N SER A 649 12.09 -42.95 -4.87
CA SER A 649 12.37 -44.08 -3.96
C SER A 649 13.64 -43.88 -3.13
N GLY A 650 14.59 -43.08 -3.63
CA GLY A 650 15.84 -42.73 -2.97
C GLY A 650 15.74 -41.72 -1.82
N TRP A 651 14.57 -41.13 -1.56
CA TRP A 651 14.41 -40.18 -0.46
C TRP A 651 14.61 -40.85 0.92
N LYS A 652 15.40 -40.18 1.76
CA LYS A 652 15.67 -40.58 3.16
C LYS A 652 14.51 -40.16 4.05
N VAL A 653 13.46 -40.98 4.11
CA VAL A 653 12.23 -40.68 4.88
C VAL A 653 12.10 -41.48 6.17
N GLN A 654 12.96 -42.49 6.38
CA GLN A 654 12.84 -43.47 7.46
C GLN A 654 13.29 -42.92 8.81
N GLU A 655 14.19 -41.95 8.83
CA GLU A 655 14.84 -41.48 10.05
C GLU A 655 14.03 -40.38 10.75
N ASN A 656 13.64 -39.34 10.00
CA ASN A 656 13.17 -38.08 10.60
C ASN A 656 11.70 -37.74 10.29
N VAL A 657 11.06 -38.35 9.29
CA VAL A 657 9.68 -38.02 8.91
C VAL A 657 8.70 -38.59 9.94
N LYS A 658 8.01 -37.70 10.66
CA LYS A 658 7.05 -38.03 11.72
C LYS A 658 5.60 -37.96 11.26
N GLN A 659 5.31 -37.14 10.26
CA GLN A 659 3.96 -36.86 9.77
C GLN A 659 3.92 -36.97 8.25
N TRP A 660 3.28 -38.01 7.71
CA TRP A 660 3.19 -38.28 6.27
C TRP A 660 1.81 -38.75 5.82
N LYS A 661 0.77 -38.55 6.65
CA LYS A 661 -0.61 -38.95 6.33
C LYS A 661 -1.01 -38.37 4.96
N ASN A 662 -1.71 -39.16 4.15
CA ASN A 662 -2.17 -38.80 2.81
C ASN A 662 -1.07 -38.36 1.83
N PHE A 663 0.21 -38.73 2.07
CA PHE A 663 1.36 -38.31 1.25
C PHE A 663 1.09 -38.33 -0.26
N ASP A 664 0.49 -39.41 -0.76
CA ASP A 664 0.18 -39.67 -2.17
C ASP A 664 -1.31 -39.98 -2.42
N LYS A 665 -2.20 -39.48 -1.55
CA LYS A 665 -3.64 -39.76 -1.69
C LYS A 665 -4.16 -39.17 -3.00
N ASN A 666 -4.87 -39.97 -3.79
CA ASN A 666 -5.45 -39.57 -5.10
C ASN A 666 -4.41 -39.01 -6.10
N THR A 667 -3.14 -39.43 -6.03
CA THR A 667 -2.12 -39.12 -7.06
C THR A 667 -2.36 -39.91 -8.35
N SER A 668 -1.45 -39.77 -9.33
CA SER A 668 -1.45 -40.55 -10.56
C SER A 668 -1.60 -42.05 -10.29
N SER A 669 -2.54 -42.71 -10.98
CA SER A 669 -2.68 -44.17 -10.96
C SER A 669 -1.48 -44.89 -11.59
N ASN A 670 -0.63 -44.17 -12.32
CA ASN A 670 0.58 -44.69 -12.94
C ASN A 670 1.81 -44.61 -12.02
N TRP A 671 1.68 -44.08 -10.79
CA TRP A 671 2.81 -43.97 -9.87
C TRP A 671 3.12 -45.32 -9.21
N LYS A 672 4.14 -45.98 -9.72
CA LYS A 672 4.53 -47.33 -9.29
C LYS A 672 5.01 -47.34 -7.83
N GLN A 673 4.74 -48.43 -7.13
CA GLN A 673 5.07 -48.57 -5.71
C GLN A 673 6.58 -48.59 -5.44
N ASP A 674 7.38 -49.12 -6.36
CA ASP A 674 8.85 -49.15 -6.31
C ASP A 674 9.49 -47.77 -6.56
N HIS A 675 8.75 -46.84 -7.15
CA HIS A 675 9.16 -45.44 -7.36
C HIS A 675 8.80 -44.53 -6.16
N LYS A 676 8.12 -45.06 -5.13
CA LYS A 676 7.69 -44.31 -3.93
C LYS A 676 8.69 -44.47 -2.78
N PRO A 677 8.84 -43.46 -1.91
CA PRO A 677 9.70 -43.57 -0.73
C PRO A 677 9.07 -44.53 0.29
N ARG A 678 9.91 -45.25 1.03
CA ARG A 678 9.46 -46.23 2.03
C ARG A 678 9.37 -45.59 3.41
N PHE A 679 8.20 -45.12 3.81
CA PHE A 679 7.96 -44.62 5.17
C PHE A 679 7.98 -45.77 6.18
N VAL A 680 8.54 -45.51 7.36
CA VAL A 680 8.43 -46.43 8.49
C VAL A 680 7.10 -46.12 9.21
N LEU A 681 6.25 -47.13 9.36
CA LEU A 681 5.12 -47.06 10.28
C LEU A 681 5.70 -46.98 11.69
N ASN A 682 5.72 -45.78 12.28
CA ASN A 682 5.89 -45.67 13.72
C ASN A 682 4.64 -46.27 14.38
N LEU A 683 4.67 -47.58 14.62
CA LEU A 683 3.66 -48.35 15.37
C LEU A 683 3.53 -47.88 16.84
N ASN A 684 4.27 -46.86 17.26
CA ASN A 684 4.24 -46.28 18.60
C ASN A 684 3.35 -45.02 18.73
N ILE A 685 2.56 -44.64 17.71
CA ILE A 685 1.50 -43.62 17.87
C ILE A 685 0.14 -44.31 17.96
N THR A 686 0.01 -45.22 18.92
CA THR A 686 -1.29 -45.62 19.46
C THR A 686 -1.23 -45.45 20.97
N ARG A 687 -2.15 -44.63 21.48
CA ARG A 687 -2.41 -44.26 22.89
C ARG A 687 -1.54 -43.13 23.45
N THR A 688 -2.08 -41.91 23.35
CA THR A 688 -2.53 -41.13 24.53
C THR A 688 -3.64 -40.20 24.10
#